data_AF-A0A1V6CCJ0-F1
#
_entry.id   AF-A0A1V6CCJ0-F1
#
_cell.length_a   1.000
_cell.length_b   1.000
_cell.length_c   1.000
_cell.angle_alpha   90.00
_cell.angle_beta   90.00
_cell.angle_gamma   90.00
#
_symmetry.space_group_name_H-M   'P 1'
#
loop_
_entity.id
_entity.type
_entity.pdbx_description
1 polymer ?
#
loop_
_entity_poly.entity_id
_entity_poly.type
_entity_poly.pdbx_seq_one_letter_code
_entity_poly.pdbx_strand_id
1 'polypeptide(L)'
;MAPKALLAGYKISDSKNNGGLNSDGILKAFEYLVTEKIHVSNNSYGAPGGSSYMDELENNTVLAGCAVVASQGNEGSPGPKLPIPSGSTATPDNVIGVGATDDTDGVIMKIEDAPTQEMQGTLFPGEWGDTGKVFGNTGAPLELVDCGWGRPEDFEGLDLTGKAALIQRGPSPVLFGDKFGPAINFKDKNLNASKAGAKVMVLYNHEPGKIGALYANSPGGPLDKNLIPSFHLSRIQGEALRKELHRDNEWELGQKDTDQKKIIISFGKPSIKANVADFTSSGPTRRMMLKPDVSAPGVGIETTNPTWDAKNPYMFTFGGTSAAGPFVAGCVSLIRQARPDWNPFEIKRAVMNTAIPLKRFDGQGYIPLTVQGQGRINVYNAINTDLMFQPPSGLIDTNNNNAIHVADWPAEWADPDKRSQLPANVRDYPIGMKIYNYNDKENKNIEFSFEVNARYPERIDVSFSTKNLTVPKMVGKKPGEAWVGFNITLPKNIQGNVNDIFIWATDKATGKKWHVGWCIYNNQNPRNNTHAGAIEINPPEFTPNGDGEQDEIKVDYTLTNGTLQLWSGYAWDSYLNFQDELIFWAIDLNSERWVKIHEASNVEIGNHSFIWDGKDSFGNYILPEGEWFIQVSASGSKLDLSKRAFVPISDDFNLLNESFVVSKSTVPPLPTIFAYALPIEPGVGDEFSVGIYIKYAVNVKTLQFQINLKGSEGIIKYLGHEVGEFMQRDEPNLLTNIEYDEEKNIVNVDMQRALDGVSGEGYLLKLRFLAEEANYFDVNFQNLSITRLEDPSDPTSEKSTKAFYRKGEISIYKTAYSVADFNRDGVVNEKDAAIILGKLGLRRGDDGFFWRCDLNFDDIIDINDLAEFAKLYQN
;
A
#
# COMPACT_ATOMS: atom_id res chain seq x y z
N MET A 1 2.80 -35.26 1.87
CA MET A 1 1.32 -35.31 1.66
C MET A 1 0.80 -36.67 1.20
N ALA A 2 1.33 -37.30 0.16
CA ALA A 2 0.89 -38.64 -0.29
C ALA A 2 1.96 -39.72 0.00
N PRO A 3 2.05 -40.27 1.24
CA PRO A 3 3.19 -41.08 1.68
C PRO A 3 3.34 -42.44 0.99
N LYS A 4 2.30 -42.89 0.26
CA LYS A 4 2.29 -44.17 -0.49
C LYS A 4 2.28 -43.97 -2.01
N ALA A 5 2.45 -42.73 -2.48
CA ALA A 5 2.55 -42.47 -3.91
C ALA A 5 3.87 -43.05 -4.46
N LEU A 6 3.82 -43.60 -5.67
CA LEU A 6 5.04 -43.94 -6.41
C LEU A 6 5.67 -42.66 -6.93
N LEU A 7 6.98 -42.50 -6.70
CA LEU A 7 7.74 -41.34 -7.15
C LEU A 7 8.56 -41.70 -8.38
N ALA A 8 8.44 -40.89 -9.43
CA ALA A 8 9.35 -40.86 -10.56
C ALA A 8 10.12 -39.54 -10.52
N GLY A 9 11.44 -39.59 -10.60
CA GLY A 9 12.30 -38.40 -10.59
C GLY A 9 13.04 -38.26 -11.91
N TYR A 10 12.90 -37.11 -12.56
CA TYR A 10 13.67 -36.75 -13.75
C TYR A 10 14.55 -35.54 -13.44
N LYS A 11 15.88 -35.71 -13.52
CA LYS A 11 16.83 -34.64 -13.22
C LYS A 11 17.08 -33.80 -14.46
N ILE A 12 16.71 -32.52 -14.41
CA ILE A 12 16.85 -31.56 -15.52
C ILE A 12 17.95 -30.50 -15.31
N SER A 13 18.55 -30.46 -14.12
CA SER A 13 19.67 -29.57 -13.77
C SER A 13 21.00 -30.31 -13.84
N ASP A 14 22.07 -29.62 -14.26
CA ASP A 14 23.40 -30.22 -14.30
C ASP A 14 24.49 -29.31 -13.70
N SER A 15 25.57 -29.92 -13.20
CA SER A 15 26.69 -29.20 -12.59
C SER A 15 27.64 -28.57 -13.62
N LYS A 16 27.59 -28.98 -14.88
CA LYS A 16 28.36 -28.41 -15.99
C LYS A 16 27.83 -27.04 -16.43
N ASN A 17 26.55 -26.76 -16.15
CA ASN A 17 25.88 -25.48 -16.37
C ASN A 17 25.72 -24.68 -15.06
N ASN A 18 26.64 -24.88 -14.10
CA ASN A 18 26.62 -24.23 -12.79
C ASN A 18 25.29 -24.43 -12.01
N GLY A 19 24.62 -25.56 -12.20
CA GLY A 19 23.30 -25.85 -11.61
C GLY A 19 22.10 -25.39 -12.45
N GLY A 20 22.34 -24.76 -13.61
CA GLY A 20 21.30 -24.31 -14.53
C GLY A 20 20.50 -25.43 -15.17
N LEU A 21 19.29 -25.09 -15.64
CA LEU A 21 18.39 -26.01 -16.33
C LEU A 21 18.87 -26.27 -17.77
N ASN A 22 18.69 -27.50 -18.24
CA ASN A 22 18.97 -27.90 -19.62
C ASN A 22 17.66 -28.03 -20.41
N SER A 23 17.47 -27.24 -21.47
CA SER A 23 16.25 -27.24 -22.30
C SER A 23 15.93 -28.60 -22.92
N ASP A 24 16.94 -29.35 -23.39
CA ASP A 24 16.74 -30.71 -23.92
C ASP A 24 16.31 -31.68 -22.81
N GLY A 25 16.86 -31.48 -21.60
CA GLY A 25 16.48 -32.24 -20.41
C GLY A 25 15.03 -31.98 -20.02
N ILE A 26 14.59 -30.72 -20.08
CA ILE A 26 13.20 -30.32 -19.82
C ILE A 26 12.26 -30.97 -20.84
N LEU A 27 12.56 -30.87 -22.14
CA LEU A 27 11.72 -31.45 -23.19
C LEU A 27 11.54 -32.96 -22.98
N LYS A 28 12.64 -33.68 -22.74
CA LYS A 28 12.60 -35.13 -22.47
C LYS A 28 11.86 -35.48 -21.17
N ALA A 29 11.90 -34.61 -20.17
CA ALA A 29 11.13 -34.80 -18.95
C ALA A 29 9.62 -34.75 -19.27
N PHE A 30 9.15 -33.77 -20.05
CA PHE A 30 7.76 -33.70 -20.47
C PHE A 30 7.33 -34.86 -21.37
N GLU A 31 8.19 -35.27 -22.31
CA GLU A 31 7.97 -36.49 -23.10
C GLU A 31 7.78 -37.70 -22.17
N TYR A 32 8.66 -37.87 -21.18
CA TYR A 32 8.58 -38.95 -20.20
C TYR A 32 7.27 -38.92 -19.39
N LEU A 33 6.82 -37.74 -18.95
CA LEU A 33 5.53 -37.59 -18.23
C LEU A 33 4.36 -38.15 -19.06
N VAL A 34 4.35 -37.85 -20.36
CA VAL A 34 3.28 -38.28 -21.27
C VAL A 34 3.41 -39.77 -21.61
N THR A 35 4.62 -40.24 -21.97
CA THR A 35 4.83 -41.64 -22.41
C THR A 35 4.60 -42.63 -21.28
N GLU A 36 5.05 -42.31 -20.07
CA GLU A 36 4.86 -43.16 -18.88
C GLU A 36 3.50 -42.95 -18.19
N LYS A 37 2.67 -42.05 -18.73
CA LYS A 37 1.33 -41.73 -18.19
C LYS A 37 1.39 -41.32 -16.72
N ILE A 38 2.36 -40.45 -16.40
CA ILE A 38 2.46 -39.86 -15.07
C ILE A 38 1.19 -39.05 -14.80
N HIS A 39 0.54 -39.31 -13.67
CA HIS A 39 -0.76 -38.72 -13.36
C HIS A 39 -0.65 -37.29 -12.82
N VAL A 40 0.44 -36.99 -12.09
CA VAL A 40 0.67 -35.70 -11.44
C VAL A 40 2.15 -35.36 -11.54
N SER A 41 2.49 -34.16 -12.00
CA SER A 41 3.85 -33.63 -12.01
C SER A 41 4.00 -32.45 -11.05
N ASN A 42 5.19 -32.30 -10.47
CA ASN A 42 5.59 -31.12 -9.71
C ASN A 42 6.79 -30.43 -10.37
N ASN A 43 6.60 -29.18 -10.78
CA ASN A 43 7.61 -28.36 -11.45
C ASN A 43 7.98 -27.19 -10.53
N SER A 44 8.99 -27.38 -9.69
CA SER A 44 9.48 -26.35 -8.74
C SER A 44 10.72 -25.63 -9.27
N TYR A 45 10.63 -25.13 -10.50
CA TYR A 45 11.67 -24.38 -11.19
C TYR A 45 11.01 -23.36 -12.12
N GLY A 46 11.72 -22.28 -12.45
CA GLY A 46 11.18 -21.25 -13.31
C GLY A 46 12.10 -20.03 -13.36
N ALA A 47 11.78 -19.11 -14.27
CA ALA A 47 12.36 -17.78 -14.33
C ALA A 47 11.23 -16.74 -14.40
N PRO A 48 11.35 -15.60 -13.71
CA PRO A 48 10.33 -14.57 -13.71
C PRO A 48 10.12 -14.01 -15.13
N GLY A 49 8.91 -13.51 -15.43
CA GLY A 49 8.51 -13.01 -16.75
C GLY A 49 7.84 -14.05 -17.66
N GLY A 50 7.88 -15.34 -17.29
CA GLY A 50 7.25 -16.44 -18.02
C GLY A 50 7.99 -16.85 -19.31
N SER A 51 7.55 -17.95 -19.97
CA SER A 51 8.14 -18.43 -21.24
C SER A 51 7.07 -19.06 -22.15
N SER A 52 6.95 -18.59 -23.40
CA SER A 52 5.91 -19.08 -24.33
C SER A 52 6.11 -20.53 -24.71
N TYR A 53 7.37 -20.90 -24.93
CA TYR A 53 7.76 -22.28 -25.19
C TYR A 53 7.38 -23.20 -24.02
N MET A 54 7.68 -22.79 -22.78
CA MET A 54 7.32 -23.57 -21.60
C MET A 54 5.80 -23.64 -21.42
N ASP A 55 5.09 -22.54 -21.68
CA ASP A 55 3.64 -22.50 -21.56
C ASP A 55 2.94 -23.52 -22.46
N GLU A 56 3.45 -23.69 -23.68
CA GLU A 56 2.89 -24.64 -24.64
C GLU A 56 3.17 -26.10 -24.22
N LEU A 57 4.39 -26.41 -23.79
CA LEU A 57 4.77 -27.74 -23.29
C LEU A 57 3.95 -28.19 -22.09
N GLU A 58 3.81 -27.30 -21.11
CA GLU A 58 3.04 -27.53 -19.89
C GLU A 58 1.56 -27.76 -20.21
N ASN A 59 0.94 -26.88 -21.01
CA ASN A 59 -0.45 -27.02 -21.41
C ASN A 59 -0.70 -28.32 -22.19
N ASN A 60 0.19 -28.70 -23.11
CA ASN A 60 0.08 -29.96 -23.85
C ASN A 60 0.19 -31.18 -22.94
N THR A 61 1.01 -31.10 -21.90
CA THR A 61 1.13 -32.16 -20.89
C THR A 61 -0.15 -32.32 -20.07
N VAL A 62 -0.80 -31.20 -19.74
CA VAL A 62 -2.13 -31.22 -19.10
C VAL A 62 -3.19 -31.82 -20.01
N LEU A 63 -3.20 -31.45 -21.29
CA LEU A 63 -4.11 -32.03 -22.30
C LEU A 63 -3.88 -33.53 -22.50
N ALA A 64 -2.66 -34.02 -22.30
CA ALA A 64 -2.33 -35.45 -22.34
C ALA A 64 -2.79 -36.23 -21.09
N GLY A 65 -3.37 -35.56 -20.08
CA GLY A 65 -3.96 -36.19 -18.90
C GLY A 65 -3.11 -36.14 -17.63
N CYS A 66 -1.95 -35.47 -17.65
CA CYS A 66 -1.13 -35.26 -16.46
C CYS A 66 -1.52 -33.95 -15.75
N ALA A 67 -1.89 -34.00 -14.47
CA ALA A 67 -2.12 -32.79 -13.69
C ALA A 67 -0.77 -32.15 -13.33
N VAL A 68 -0.43 -31.03 -13.98
CA VAL A 68 0.83 -30.33 -13.71
C VAL A 68 0.63 -29.28 -12.62
N VAL A 69 1.48 -29.35 -11.60
CA VAL A 69 1.55 -28.40 -10.48
C VAL A 69 2.89 -27.69 -10.55
N ALA A 70 2.89 -26.37 -10.49
CA ALA A 70 4.10 -25.57 -10.62
C ALA A 70 4.20 -24.47 -9.56
N SER A 71 5.42 -24.22 -9.10
CA SER A 71 5.71 -23.16 -8.12
C SER A 71 5.62 -21.78 -8.77
N GLN A 72 4.91 -20.85 -8.13
CA GLN A 72 4.62 -19.53 -8.73
C GLN A 72 5.86 -18.63 -8.89
N GLY A 73 6.90 -18.82 -8.08
CA GLY A 73 8.10 -17.96 -8.04
C GLY A 73 8.33 -17.34 -6.65
N ASN A 74 9.49 -16.74 -6.43
CA ASN A 74 9.87 -16.14 -5.14
C ASN A 74 10.33 -14.67 -5.29
N GLU A 75 9.80 -13.98 -6.30
CA GLU A 75 10.17 -12.61 -6.67
C GLU A 75 9.17 -11.56 -6.15
N GLY A 76 8.14 -11.97 -5.41
CA GLY A 76 7.18 -11.10 -4.76
C GLY A 76 6.25 -10.34 -5.71
N SER A 77 6.05 -9.06 -5.43
CA SER A 77 5.19 -8.13 -6.15
C SER A 77 5.86 -7.52 -7.39
N PRO A 78 5.10 -6.98 -8.36
CA PRO A 78 5.65 -6.34 -9.55
C PRO A 78 6.44 -5.09 -9.17
N GLY A 79 7.58 -4.88 -9.84
CA GLY A 79 8.38 -3.67 -9.68
C GLY A 79 8.82 -3.07 -11.03
N PRO A 80 9.41 -1.87 -11.03
CA PRO A 80 9.81 -1.18 -12.26
C PRO A 80 10.77 -1.98 -13.16
N LYS A 81 11.65 -2.79 -12.56
CA LYS A 81 12.58 -3.67 -13.28
C LYS A 81 12.06 -5.08 -13.51
N LEU A 82 11.08 -5.52 -12.71
CA LEU A 82 10.46 -6.83 -12.81
C LEU A 82 8.94 -6.69 -12.74
N PRO A 83 8.29 -6.26 -13.84
CA PRO A 83 6.85 -5.99 -13.86
C PRO A 83 5.99 -7.26 -13.86
N ILE A 84 6.61 -8.44 -14.05
CA ILE A 84 5.93 -9.73 -14.14
C ILE A 84 6.74 -10.73 -13.29
N PRO A 85 6.53 -10.78 -11.97
CA PRO A 85 7.31 -11.62 -11.07
C PRO A 85 6.95 -13.10 -11.19
N SER A 86 5.77 -13.44 -11.73
CA SER A 86 5.36 -14.83 -11.95
C SER A 86 6.37 -15.63 -12.78
N GLY A 87 6.73 -16.81 -12.28
CA GLY A 87 7.74 -17.70 -12.85
C GLY A 87 7.23 -18.57 -14.00
N SER A 88 8.11 -18.82 -14.98
CA SER A 88 7.87 -19.80 -16.04
C SER A 88 7.65 -21.20 -15.46
N THR A 89 6.74 -21.97 -16.09
CA THR A 89 6.05 -23.19 -15.63
C THR A 89 4.73 -22.97 -14.89
N ALA A 90 4.59 -21.92 -14.07
CA ALA A 90 3.33 -21.65 -13.36
C ALA A 90 2.38 -20.71 -14.12
N THR A 91 2.91 -19.91 -15.04
CA THR A 91 2.18 -19.03 -15.96
C THR A 91 1.13 -19.66 -16.90
N PRO A 92 1.19 -20.96 -17.27
CA PRO A 92 0.25 -21.51 -18.25
C PRO A 92 -1.15 -21.71 -17.67
N ASP A 93 -2.16 -21.51 -18.51
CA ASP A 93 -3.58 -21.47 -18.16
C ASP A 93 -4.06 -22.76 -17.49
N ASN A 94 -3.62 -23.93 -17.96
CA ASN A 94 -4.12 -25.23 -17.48
C ASN A 94 -3.30 -25.83 -16.33
N VAL A 95 -2.13 -25.26 -16.03
CA VAL A 95 -1.27 -25.67 -14.90
C VAL A 95 -1.87 -25.17 -13.59
N ILE A 96 -1.69 -25.91 -12.50
CA ILE A 96 -1.99 -25.42 -11.15
C ILE A 96 -0.77 -24.67 -10.63
N GLY A 97 -0.79 -23.34 -10.72
CA GLY A 97 0.22 -22.44 -10.19
C GLY A 97 0.03 -22.24 -8.69
N VAL A 98 1.11 -22.39 -7.91
CA VAL A 98 1.04 -22.48 -6.44
C VAL A 98 1.84 -21.35 -5.78
N GLY A 99 1.12 -20.47 -5.10
CA GLY A 99 1.68 -19.51 -4.16
C GLY A 99 2.04 -20.15 -2.82
N ALA A 100 2.93 -19.51 -2.06
CA ALA A 100 3.34 -19.97 -0.75
C ALA A 100 2.58 -19.21 0.34
N THR A 101 2.09 -19.92 1.36
CA THR A 101 1.65 -19.32 2.61
C THR A 101 2.71 -19.52 3.69
N ASP A 102 2.75 -18.57 4.63
CA ASP A 102 3.38 -18.76 5.91
C ASP A 102 2.38 -19.37 6.89
N ASP A 103 2.52 -20.68 7.05
CA ASP A 103 1.76 -21.52 7.98
C ASP A 103 2.62 -21.96 9.16
N THR A 104 3.85 -21.47 9.26
CA THR A 104 4.53 -21.51 10.56
C THR A 104 3.59 -20.79 11.52
N ASP A 105 3.45 -21.28 12.75
CA ASP A 105 2.57 -20.66 13.73
C ASP A 105 3.12 -19.25 14.04
N GLY A 106 2.86 -18.29 13.15
CA GLY A 106 3.19 -16.89 13.31
C GLY A 106 2.50 -16.47 14.58
N VAL A 107 3.30 -16.23 15.61
CA VAL A 107 2.75 -15.85 16.88
C VAL A 107 2.44 -14.38 16.77
N ILE A 108 1.20 -14.03 17.06
CA ILE A 108 0.77 -12.65 17.17
C ILE A 108 0.84 -12.31 18.65
N MET A 109 1.49 -11.20 18.97
CA MET A 109 1.35 -10.61 20.30
C MET A 109 0.07 -9.78 20.32
N LYS A 110 -0.84 -10.10 21.22
CA LYS A 110 -2.09 -9.35 21.42
C LYS A 110 -1.95 -8.47 22.65
N ILE A 111 -2.42 -7.23 22.55
CA ILE A 111 -2.63 -6.38 23.72
C ILE A 111 -3.96 -6.75 24.36
N GLU A 112 -3.91 -7.35 25.56
CA GLU A 112 -5.10 -7.73 26.32
C GLU A 112 -5.65 -6.56 27.14
N ASP A 113 -4.76 -5.70 27.64
CA ASP A 113 -5.10 -4.51 28.42
C ASP A 113 -4.03 -3.44 28.23
N ALA A 114 -4.45 -2.19 28.14
CA ALA A 114 -3.59 -1.01 27.93
C ALA A 114 -4.31 0.26 28.42
N PRO A 115 -3.56 1.34 28.72
CA PRO A 115 -4.11 2.62 29.17
C PRO A 115 -5.18 3.21 28.23
N THR A 116 -5.02 3.05 26.92
CA THR A 116 -5.98 3.51 25.91
C THR A 116 -6.81 2.42 25.28
N GLN A 117 -8.06 2.78 24.96
CA GLN A 117 -8.99 1.90 24.26
C GLN A 117 -8.53 1.56 22.85
N GLU A 118 -7.81 2.46 22.19
CA GLU A 118 -7.22 2.26 20.86
C GLU A 118 -6.16 1.15 20.86
N MET A 119 -5.30 1.11 21.88
CA MET A 119 -4.26 0.09 21.98
C MET A 119 -4.83 -1.29 22.42
N GLN A 120 -5.92 -1.31 23.18
CA GLN A 120 -6.57 -2.57 23.61
C GLN A 120 -7.05 -3.42 22.43
N GLY A 121 -6.73 -4.71 22.46
CA GLY A 121 -7.09 -5.65 21.39
C GLY A 121 -6.18 -5.58 20.15
N THR A 122 -5.24 -4.63 20.10
CA THR A 122 -4.30 -4.49 18.99
C THR A 122 -3.45 -5.76 18.83
N LEU A 123 -3.21 -6.13 17.57
CA LEU A 123 -2.45 -7.30 17.17
C LEU A 123 -1.10 -6.86 16.58
N PHE A 124 0.00 -7.28 17.20
CA PHE A 124 1.35 -7.04 16.72
C PHE A 124 1.93 -8.32 16.11
N PRO A 125 1.93 -8.44 14.77
CA PRO A 125 2.67 -9.51 14.10
C PRO A 125 4.16 -9.36 14.39
N GLY A 126 4.81 -10.49 14.65
CA GLY A 126 6.23 -10.57 14.94
C GLY A 126 6.73 -12.00 14.80
N GLU A 127 7.99 -12.23 15.12
CA GLU A 127 8.63 -13.53 14.94
C GLU A 127 9.34 -13.97 16.22
N TRP A 128 9.39 -15.28 16.48
CA TRP A 128 10.25 -15.79 17.54
C TRP A 128 11.71 -15.75 17.10
N GLY A 129 12.56 -15.17 17.94
CA GLY A 129 14.00 -15.24 17.77
C GLY A 129 14.54 -16.67 17.86
N ASP A 130 15.72 -16.88 17.30
CA ASP A 130 16.43 -18.17 17.21
C ASP A 130 17.00 -18.69 18.54
N THR A 131 16.27 -18.52 19.64
CA THR A 131 16.64 -18.99 20.98
C THR A 131 16.43 -20.50 21.18
N GLY A 132 15.80 -21.17 20.21
CA GLY A 132 15.36 -22.57 20.33
C GLY A 132 14.21 -22.78 21.32
N LYS A 133 13.61 -21.69 21.83
CA LYS A 133 12.48 -21.72 22.77
C LYS A 133 11.38 -20.79 22.29
N VAL A 134 10.15 -21.29 22.29
CA VAL A 134 8.93 -20.49 22.11
C VAL A 134 8.19 -20.42 23.44
N PHE A 135 7.43 -19.35 23.66
CA PHE A 135 6.58 -19.28 24.85
C PHE A 135 5.40 -20.23 24.71
N GLY A 136 5.49 -21.40 25.35
CA GLY A 136 4.57 -22.52 25.13
C GLY A 136 3.17 -22.37 25.75
N ASN A 137 2.94 -21.37 26.60
CA ASN A 137 1.63 -21.09 27.19
C ASN A 137 0.88 -20.02 26.37
N THR A 138 0.50 -20.40 25.15
CA THR A 138 -0.30 -19.54 24.25
C THR A 138 -1.57 -19.04 24.98
N GLY A 139 -1.78 -17.72 25.00
CA GLY A 139 -2.91 -17.06 25.66
C GLY A 139 -2.71 -16.70 27.14
N ALA A 140 -1.59 -17.07 27.78
CA ALA A 140 -1.31 -16.64 29.15
C ALA A 140 -0.88 -15.15 29.17
N PRO A 141 -1.56 -14.27 29.91
CA PRO A 141 -1.23 -12.86 29.97
C PRO A 141 0.07 -12.62 30.75
N LEU A 142 0.90 -11.70 30.25
CA LEU A 142 2.12 -11.20 30.88
C LEU A 142 2.03 -9.68 30.95
N GLU A 143 2.42 -9.10 32.08
CA GLU A 143 2.67 -7.67 32.15
C GLU A 143 3.95 -7.35 31.37
N LEU A 144 3.91 -6.30 30.54
CA LEU A 144 5.05 -5.81 29.78
C LEU A 144 5.73 -4.66 30.53
N VAL A 145 7.05 -4.71 30.63
CA VAL A 145 7.86 -3.72 31.34
C VAL A 145 8.97 -3.21 30.42
N ASP A 146 9.10 -1.91 30.24
CA ASP A 146 10.22 -1.33 29.49
C ASP A 146 11.53 -1.50 30.26
N CYS A 147 12.52 -2.06 29.57
CA CYS A 147 13.86 -2.36 30.05
C CYS A 147 14.92 -1.72 29.15
N GLY A 148 14.60 -0.60 28.48
CA GLY A 148 15.55 0.25 27.78
C GLY A 148 16.29 -0.46 26.65
N TRP A 149 17.62 -0.57 26.76
CA TRP A 149 18.46 -1.30 25.83
C TRP A 149 18.91 -2.67 26.37
N GLY A 150 18.36 -3.13 27.49
CA GLY A 150 18.66 -4.45 28.07
C GLY A 150 20.07 -4.55 28.65
N ARG A 151 20.67 -3.43 29.05
CA ARG A 151 21.93 -3.41 29.82
C ARG A 151 21.66 -3.78 31.28
N PRO A 152 22.65 -4.29 32.03
CA PRO A 152 22.45 -4.63 33.45
C PRO A 152 21.80 -3.51 34.27
N GLU A 153 22.22 -2.27 34.05
CA GLU A 153 21.70 -1.07 34.70
C GLU A 153 20.23 -0.75 34.37
N ASP A 154 19.75 -1.14 33.18
CA ASP A 154 18.36 -0.92 32.75
C ASP A 154 17.36 -1.75 33.57
N PHE A 155 17.83 -2.81 34.23
CA PHE A 155 17.00 -3.69 35.06
C PHE A 155 17.00 -3.30 36.54
N GLU A 156 17.83 -2.35 36.95
CA GLU A 156 17.94 -1.99 38.36
C GLU A 156 16.59 -1.47 38.90
N GLY A 157 16.08 -2.05 39.97
CA GLY A 157 14.82 -1.61 40.59
C GLY A 157 13.54 -1.99 39.83
N LEU A 158 13.63 -2.78 38.75
CA LEU A 158 12.47 -3.35 38.07
C LEU A 158 12.18 -4.77 38.60
N ASP A 159 10.91 -5.09 38.84
CA ASP A 159 10.47 -6.47 39.11
C ASP A 159 9.92 -7.10 37.83
N LEU A 160 10.68 -8.07 37.29
CA LEU A 160 10.32 -8.83 36.09
C LEU A 160 9.82 -10.25 36.40
N THR A 161 9.61 -10.59 37.67
CA THR A 161 9.19 -11.93 38.08
C THR A 161 7.84 -12.29 37.46
N GLY A 162 7.84 -13.18 36.46
CA GLY A 162 6.61 -13.57 35.76
C GLY A 162 6.14 -12.58 34.69
N LYS A 163 6.97 -11.60 34.31
CA LYS A 163 6.65 -10.54 33.34
C LYS A 163 7.44 -10.67 32.05
N ALA A 164 7.09 -9.87 31.04
CA ALA A 164 7.81 -9.72 29.79
C ALA A 164 8.68 -8.44 29.82
N ALA A 165 9.90 -8.53 29.30
CA ALA A 165 10.81 -7.38 29.18
C ALA A 165 10.76 -6.82 27.76
N LEU A 166 10.31 -5.57 27.58
CA LEU A 166 10.39 -4.82 26.33
C LEU A 166 11.79 -4.20 26.22
N ILE A 167 12.51 -4.49 25.14
CA ILE A 167 13.89 -4.06 24.93
C ILE A 167 14.06 -3.57 23.49
N GLN A 168 14.74 -2.44 23.30
CA GLN A 168 15.10 -1.95 21.97
C GLN A 168 16.47 -2.50 21.51
N ARG A 169 16.58 -2.83 20.21
CA ARG A 169 17.87 -3.01 19.53
C ARG A 169 18.68 -1.72 19.58
N GLY A 170 19.96 -1.79 19.93
CA GLY A 170 20.83 -0.60 20.03
C GLY A 170 21.50 -0.45 21.40
N PRO A 171 21.94 0.77 21.78
CA PRO A 171 21.69 2.06 21.10
C PRO A 171 22.32 2.16 19.70
N SER A 172 21.68 2.91 18.80
CA SER A 172 22.17 3.12 17.43
C SER A 172 23.27 4.20 17.39
N PRO A 173 24.50 3.89 16.94
CA PRO A 173 25.53 4.91 16.76
C PRO A 173 25.14 5.96 15.71
N VAL A 174 24.29 5.59 14.75
CA VAL A 174 23.80 6.50 13.70
C VAL A 174 22.83 7.54 14.28
N LEU A 175 21.92 7.12 15.17
CA LEU A 175 20.91 8.01 15.74
C LEU A 175 21.44 8.84 16.92
N PHE A 176 22.38 8.28 17.70
CA PHE A 176 22.78 8.86 18.98
C PHE A 176 24.27 9.20 19.10
N GLY A 177 25.08 8.93 18.07
CA GLY A 177 26.53 9.03 18.15
C GLY A 177 27.07 8.19 19.32
N ASP A 178 28.07 8.74 20.03
CA ASP A 178 28.67 8.10 21.20
C ASP A 178 27.91 8.39 22.53
N LYS A 179 26.80 9.16 22.48
CA LYS A 179 26.10 9.70 23.67
C LYS A 179 25.75 8.63 24.69
N PHE A 180 25.35 7.45 24.23
CA PHE A 180 24.89 6.37 25.09
C PHE A 180 25.85 5.17 25.14
N GLY A 181 27.07 5.28 24.60
CA GLY A 181 28.04 4.18 24.55
C GLY A 181 27.64 3.04 23.59
N PRO A 182 28.43 1.94 23.53
CA PRO A 182 28.27 0.91 22.50
C PRO A 182 27.00 0.05 22.69
N ALA A 183 26.48 -0.47 21.58
CA ALA A 183 25.42 -1.47 21.59
C ALA A 183 25.93 -2.80 22.18
N ILE A 184 25.07 -3.49 22.93
CA ILE A 184 25.31 -4.87 23.36
C ILE A 184 24.59 -5.85 22.43
N ASN A 185 25.10 -7.08 22.33
CA ASN A 185 24.54 -8.09 21.44
C ASN A 185 23.18 -8.60 21.96
N PHE A 186 22.38 -9.22 21.08
CA PHE A 186 21.05 -9.72 21.43
C PHE A 186 21.07 -10.79 22.53
N LYS A 187 22.11 -11.62 22.54
CA LYS A 187 22.30 -12.67 23.56
C LYS A 187 22.44 -12.07 24.96
N ASP A 188 23.26 -11.04 25.12
CA ASP A 188 23.49 -10.39 26.41
C ASP A 188 22.23 -9.68 26.91
N LYS A 189 21.47 -9.02 26.02
CA LYS A 189 20.14 -8.46 26.34
C LYS A 189 19.22 -9.53 26.92
N ASN A 190 19.13 -10.70 26.25
CA ASN A 190 18.29 -11.81 26.69
C ASN A 190 18.76 -12.41 28.03
N LEU A 191 20.07 -12.60 28.21
CA LEU A 191 20.63 -13.12 29.45
C LEU A 191 20.40 -12.16 30.63
N ASN A 192 20.47 -10.84 30.40
CA ASN A 192 20.19 -9.86 31.44
C ASN A 192 18.70 -9.88 31.83
N ALA A 193 17.78 -9.92 30.85
CA ALA A 193 16.36 -10.07 31.11
C ALA A 193 16.03 -11.38 31.86
N SER A 194 16.67 -12.49 31.45
CA SER A 194 16.56 -13.80 32.11
C SER A 194 17.02 -13.74 33.57
N LYS A 195 18.17 -13.11 33.85
CA LYS A 195 18.69 -12.90 35.22
C LYS A 195 17.77 -12.04 36.09
N ALA A 196 17.11 -11.04 35.49
CA ALA A 196 16.16 -10.17 36.18
C ALA A 196 14.79 -10.85 36.43
N GLY A 197 14.56 -12.06 35.91
CA GLY A 197 13.38 -12.87 36.18
C GLY A 197 12.30 -12.86 35.09
N ALA A 198 12.55 -12.21 33.96
CA ALA A 198 11.62 -12.14 32.84
C ALA A 198 11.31 -13.54 32.27
N LYS A 199 10.06 -13.76 31.85
CA LYS A 199 9.61 -15.00 31.20
C LYS A 199 9.83 -14.97 29.69
N VAL A 200 9.74 -13.79 29.09
CA VAL A 200 9.90 -13.55 27.66
C VAL A 200 10.60 -12.21 27.46
N MET A 201 11.47 -12.13 26.46
CA MET A 201 12.03 -10.87 25.97
C MET A 201 11.28 -10.43 24.71
N VAL A 202 10.61 -9.29 24.73
CA VAL A 202 10.07 -8.63 23.55
C VAL A 202 11.13 -7.65 23.04
N LEU A 203 11.79 -7.99 21.94
CA LEU A 203 12.84 -7.18 21.34
C LEU A 203 12.26 -6.42 20.14
N TYR A 204 12.50 -5.12 20.04
CA TYR A 204 12.04 -4.36 18.89
C TYR A 204 13.16 -3.57 18.21
N ASN A 205 12.99 -3.32 16.91
CA ASN A 205 14.04 -2.73 16.09
C ASN A 205 14.17 -1.21 16.36
N HIS A 206 15.32 -0.60 16.03
CA HIS A 206 15.46 0.87 15.96
C HIS A 206 15.60 1.36 14.52
N GLU A 207 15.72 0.43 13.56
CA GLU A 207 15.71 0.68 12.12
C GLU A 207 14.42 0.08 11.53
N PRO A 208 13.97 0.56 10.36
CA PRO A 208 12.91 -0.09 9.61
C PRO A 208 13.22 -1.56 9.29
N GLY A 209 12.18 -2.40 9.34
CA GLY A 209 12.22 -3.81 8.93
C GLY A 209 12.51 -4.82 10.04
N LYS A 210 12.59 -6.09 9.62
CA LYS A 210 12.68 -7.27 10.51
C LYS A 210 14.04 -7.40 11.22
N ILE A 211 14.03 -8.06 12.39
CA ILE A 211 15.26 -8.40 13.14
C ILE A 211 15.73 -9.81 12.76
N GLY A 212 16.79 -9.92 11.96
CA GLY A 212 17.48 -11.18 11.71
C GLY A 212 18.43 -11.57 12.85
N ALA A 213 17.93 -11.77 14.07
CA ALA A 213 18.78 -12.05 15.23
C ALA A 213 19.50 -13.41 15.11
N LEU A 214 20.73 -13.46 15.64
CA LEU A 214 21.44 -14.70 15.92
C LEU A 214 21.79 -14.72 17.41
N TYR A 215 21.17 -15.63 18.17
CA TYR A 215 21.46 -15.84 19.60
C TYR A 215 22.64 -16.80 19.85
N ALA A 216 23.03 -17.57 18.84
CA ALA A 216 24.18 -18.47 18.92
C ALA A 216 25.51 -17.70 18.83
N ASN A 217 26.56 -18.19 19.51
CA ASN A 217 27.91 -17.61 19.43
C ASN A 217 28.50 -17.66 17.99
N SER A 218 27.96 -18.54 17.14
CA SER A 218 28.27 -18.71 15.73
C SER A 218 27.06 -19.33 15.02
N PRO A 219 26.83 -19.09 13.71
CA PRO A 219 25.75 -19.76 12.96
C PRO A 219 25.82 -21.28 13.12
N GLY A 220 24.74 -21.91 13.60
CA GLY A 220 24.67 -23.36 13.86
C GLY A 220 25.42 -23.85 15.11
N GLY A 221 25.93 -22.95 15.96
CA GLY A 221 26.54 -23.30 17.24
C GLY A 221 25.51 -23.65 18.33
N PRO A 222 25.93 -24.27 19.46
CA PRO A 222 25.00 -24.62 20.54
C PRO A 222 24.41 -23.35 21.18
N LEU A 223 23.09 -23.34 21.36
CA LEU A 223 22.36 -22.28 22.03
C LEU A 223 22.59 -22.32 23.55
N ASP A 224 22.66 -21.15 24.18
CA ASP A 224 22.77 -21.07 25.63
C ASP A 224 21.43 -21.46 26.27
N LYS A 225 21.47 -22.49 27.13
CA LYS A 225 20.29 -23.04 27.80
C LYS A 225 19.58 -22.04 28.71
N ASN A 226 20.25 -20.96 29.14
CA ASN A 226 19.69 -19.93 30.02
C ASN A 226 18.92 -18.84 29.27
N LEU A 227 18.93 -18.88 27.93
CA LEU A 227 18.11 -17.97 27.14
C LEU A 227 16.63 -18.21 27.41
N ILE A 228 15.86 -17.13 27.53
CA ILE A 228 14.40 -17.16 27.56
C ILE A 228 13.85 -17.00 26.14
N PRO A 229 12.60 -17.42 25.86
CA PRO A 229 11.94 -17.10 24.59
C PRO A 229 12.06 -15.60 24.27
N SER A 230 12.28 -15.28 23.00
CA SER A 230 12.37 -13.89 22.54
C SER A 230 11.46 -13.65 21.35
N PHE A 231 10.61 -12.63 21.44
CA PHE A 231 9.66 -12.24 20.39
C PHE A 231 10.06 -10.91 19.78
N HIS A 232 10.11 -10.80 18.46
CA HIS A 232 10.70 -9.66 17.76
C HIS A 232 9.63 -8.82 17.06
N LEU A 233 9.73 -7.51 17.22
CA LEU A 233 8.81 -6.50 16.67
C LEU A 233 9.54 -5.50 15.77
N SER A 234 8.78 -4.84 14.89
CA SER A 234 9.23 -3.69 14.11
C SER A 234 9.53 -2.49 15.01
N ARG A 235 10.18 -1.47 14.44
CA ARG A 235 10.45 -0.22 15.16
C ARG A 235 9.14 0.50 15.51
N ILE A 236 8.22 0.65 14.55
CA ILE A 236 6.90 1.27 14.76
C ILE A 236 6.12 0.59 15.89
N GLN A 237 6.05 -0.75 15.91
CA GLN A 237 5.33 -1.50 16.93
C GLN A 237 5.91 -1.29 18.33
N GLY A 238 7.24 -1.33 18.46
CA GLY A 238 7.88 -1.15 19.75
C GLY A 238 7.87 0.30 20.25
N GLU A 239 7.97 1.28 19.36
CA GLU A 239 7.79 2.70 19.68
C GLU A 239 6.35 2.97 20.17
N ALA A 240 5.34 2.36 19.55
CA ALA A 240 3.96 2.46 20.01
C ALA A 240 3.76 1.91 21.43
N LEU A 241 4.32 0.73 21.75
CA LEU A 241 4.29 0.17 23.10
C LEU A 241 4.96 1.07 24.13
N ARG A 242 6.15 1.57 23.80
CA ARG A 242 6.95 2.40 24.69
C ARG A 242 6.26 3.72 24.98
N LYS A 243 5.70 4.37 23.97
CA LYS A 243 4.89 5.59 24.14
C LYS A 243 3.71 5.35 25.08
N GLU A 244 3.05 4.21 24.98
CA GLU A 244 1.91 3.87 25.82
C GLU A 244 2.34 3.54 27.27
N LEU A 245 3.48 2.88 27.46
CA LEU A 245 4.08 2.64 28.78
C LEU A 245 4.50 3.94 29.49
N HIS A 246 4.92 4.96 28.75
CA HIS A 246 5.37 6.24 29.32
C HIS A 246 4.37 7.38 29.13
N ARG A 247 3.10 7.05 28.85
CA ARG A 247 2.05 8.05 28.65
C ARG A 247 1.93 8.96 29.89
N ASP A 248 1.69 10.25 29.65
CA ASP A 248 1.58 11.32 30.66
C ASP A 248 2.88 11.64 31.44
N ASN A 249 3.99 10.96 31.15
CA ASN A 249 5.29 11.21 31.76
C ASN A 249 6.18 12.01 30.79
N GLU A 250 6.91 13.01 31.30
CA GLU A 250 8.02 13.60 30.55
C GLU A 250 9.18 12.60 30.54
N TRP A 251 9.33 11.84 29.45
CA TRP A 251 10.31 10.77 29.35
C TRP A 251 11.02 10.76 28.01
N GLU A 252 12.33 10.49 28.05
CA GLU A 252 13.15 10.24 26.86
C GLU A 252 13.87 8.90 26.93
N LEU A 253 14.16 8.33 25.77
CA LEU A 253 14.91 7.10 25.63
C LEU A 253 16.27 7.16 26.34
N GLY A 254 16.51 6.21 27.25
CA GLY A 254 17.71 6.13 28.07
C GLY A 254 17.56 6.78 29.45
N GLN A 255 16.43 7.45 29.72
CA GLN A 255 16.02 7.82 31.06
C GLN A 255 15.30 6.66 31.74
N LYS A 256 15.43 6.58 33.06
CA LYS A 256 14.75 5.56 33.85
C LYS A 256 13.37 6.07 34.23
N ASP A 257 12.33 5.34 33.85
CA ASP A 257 10.97 5.58 34.32
C ASP A 257 10.54 4.47 35.28
N THR A 258 10.31 4.85 36.53
CA THR A 258 9.83 3.94 37.56
C THR A 258 8.32 3.94 37.72
N ASP A 259 7.59 4.83 37.04
CA ASP A 259 6.12 4.96 37.08
C ASP A 259 5.50 4.72 35.68
N GLN A 260 6.02 3.71 35.00
CA GLN A 260 5.48 3.25 33.72
C GLN A 260 4.06 2.68 33.89
N LYS A 261 3.19 3.01 32.93
CA LYS A 261 1.83 2.50 32.85
C LYS A 261 1.82 1.00 32.58
N LYS A 262 0.68 0.38 32.83
CA LYS A 262 0.51 -1.07 32.73
C LYS A 262 0.01 -1.47 31.34
N ILE A 263 0.74 -2.38 30.69
CA ILE A 263 0.28 -3.10 29.49
C ILE A 263 0.29 -4.60 29.78
N ILE A 264 -0.78 -5.29 29.42
CA ILE A 264 -0.87 -6.75 29.46
C ILE A 264 -0.85 -7.30 28.05
N ILE A 265 0.09 -8.20 27.77
CA ILE A 265 0.23 -8.88 26.49
C ILE A 265 -0.08 -10.37 26.62
N SER A 266 -0.50 -10.99 25.53
CA SER A 266 -0.52 -12.43 25.38
C SER A 266 0.05 -12.83 24.03
N PHE A 267 0.48 -14.10 23.93
CA PHE A 267 0.95 -14.67 22.69
C PHE A 267 -0.08 -15.65 22.17
N GLY A 268 -0.61 -15.41 20.98
CA GLY A 268 -1.63 -16.23 20.35
C GLY A 268 -1.11 -16.93 19.10
N LYS A 269 -1.58 -18.15 18.86
CA LYS A 269 -1.63 -18.70 17.51
C LYS A 269 -2.94 -18.22 16.90
N PRO A 270 -2.95 -17.48 15.79
CA PRO A 270 -4.22 -17.21 15.11
C PRO A 270 -4.86 -18.55 14.75
N SER A 271 -6.16 -18.69 15.03
CA SER A 271 -6.96 -19.78 14.50
C SER A 271 -7.06 -19.61 12.98
N ILE A 272 -6.04 -20.07 12.25
CA ILE A 272 -5.94 -20.05 10.78
C ILE A 272 -6.19 -18.65 10.20
N LYS A 273 -5.19 -17.78 10.28
CA LYS A 273 -4.96 -16.79 9.21
C LYS A 273 -3.58 -17.10 8.64
N ALA A 274 -3.54 -18.04 7.68
CA ALA A 274 -2.35 -18.23 6.88
C ALA A 274 -2.11 -16.91 6.13
N ASN A 275 -1.00 -16.23 6.43
CA ASN A 275 -0.58 -15.10 5.62
C ASN A 275 0.06 -15.64 4.35
N VAL A 276 -0.01 -14.88 3.28
CA VAL A 276 0.76 -15.24 2.09
C VAL A 276 2.22 -14.90 2.36
N ALA A 277 3.13 -15.79 1.95
CA ALA A 277 4.55 -15.58 2.17
C ALA A 277 5.04 -14.34 1.42
N ASP A 278 5.79 -13.49 2.11
CA ASP A 278 6.28 -12.19 1.64
C ASP A 278 6.94 -12.24 0.25
N PHE A 279 7.63 -13.35 -0.06
CA PHE A 279 8.36 -13.55 -1.31
C PHE A 279 7.53 -14.14 -2.44
N THR A 280 6.32 -14.65 -2.22
CA THR A 280 5.61 -15.42 -3.26
C THR A 280 5.38 -14.55 -4.50
N SER A 281 5.72 -15.02 -5.70
CA SER A 281 5.50 -14.19 -6.88
C SER A 281 4.00 -13.96 -7.13
N SER A 282 3.60 -12.74 -7.43
CA SER A 282 2.22 -12.40 -7.79
C SER A 282 1.98 -12.40 -9.30
N GLY A 283 0.72 -12.43 -9.69
CA GLY A 283 0.25 -12.17 -11.04
C GLY A 283 -0.18 -10.71 -11.26
N PRO A 284 -0.81 -10.41 -12.41
CA PRO A 284 -1.15 -11.36 -13.48
C PRO A 284 0.08 -11.84 -14.25
N THR A 285 -0.08 -12.90 -15.02
CA THR A 285 0.97 -13.38 -15.93
C THR A 285 1.14 -12.41 -17.10
N ARG A 286 2.19 -12.58 -17.92
CA ARG A 286 2.36 -11.79 -19.16
C ARG A 286 1.18 -11.90 -20.15
N ARG A 287 0.36 -12.95 -20.03
CA ARG A 287 -0.82 -13.19 -20.86
C ARG A 287 -2.10 -12.64 -20.23
N MET A 288 -1.96 -11.82 -19.18
CA MET A 288 -3.05 -11.26 -18.38
C MET A 288 -3.92 -12.33 -17.72
N MET A 289 -3.32 -13.47 -17.38
CA MET A 289 -4.01 -14.54 -16.65
C MET A 289 -3.87 -14.34 -15.14
N LEU A 290 -4.95 -14.59 -14.40
CA LEU A 290 -4.93 -14.57 -12.94
C LEU A 290 -4.13 -15.78 -12.41
N LYS A 291 -3.01 -15.49 -11.74
CA LYS A 291 -2.14 -16.46 -11.06
C LYS A 291 -1.61 -15.85 -9.74
N PRO A 292 -1.23 -16.65 -8.73
CA PRO A 292 -1.33 -18.12 -8.69
C PRO A 292 -2.77 -18.63 -8.72
N ASP A 293 -2.99 -19.92 -8.93
CA ASP A 293 -4.34 -20.50 -8.89
C ASP A 293 -4.80 -20.74 -7.44
N VAL A 294 -3.88 -21.18 -6.58
CA VAL A 294 -4.10 -21.44 -5.14
C VAL A 294 -2.82 -21.19 -4.36
N SER A 295 -2.94 -21.12 -3.04
CA SER A 295 -1.81 -21.06 -2.11
C SER A 295 -1.74 -22.28 -1.20
N ALA A 296 -0.53 -22.60 -0.72
CA ALA A 296 -0.29 -23.73 0.18
C ALA A 296 0.94 -23.47 1.08
N PRO A 297 1.08 -24.21 2.20
CA PRO A 297 2.22 -24.06 3.11
C PRO A 297 3.55 -24.10 2.37
N GLY A 298 4.33 -23.02 2.49
CA GLY A 298 5.61 -22.88 1.78
C GLY A 298 6.75 -22.29 2.63
N VAL A 299 6.48 -21.86 3.86
CA VAL A 299 7.49 -21.31 4.78
C VAL A 299 7.74 -22.30 5.92
N GLY A 300 9.00 -22.43 6.34
CA GLY A 300 9.38 -23.23 7.51
C GLY A 300 9.05 -24.72 7.39
N ILE A 301 9.05 -25.28 6.18
CA ILE A 301 8.67 -26.68 5.93
C ILE A 301 9.85 -27.60 6.27
N GLU A 302 9.66 -28.51 7.22
CA GLU A 302 10.62 -29.58 7.48
C GLU A 302 10.56 -30.64 6.38
N THR A 303 11.70 -30.89 5.73
CA THR A 303 11.80 -31.87 4.66
C THR A 303 13.14 -32.61 4.70
N THR A 304 13.26 -33.68 3.94
CA THR A 304 14.45 -34.53 3.88
C THR A 304 15.58 -33.84 3.12
N ASN A 305 16.76 -33.72 3.72
CA ASN A 305 17.99 -33.32 3.04
C ASN A 305 18.74 -34.58 2.57
N PRO A 306 19.21 -34.68 1.31
CA PRO A 306 20.19 -35.69 0.96
C PRO A 306 21.44 -35.53 1.85
N THR A 307 21.83 -36.58 2.57
CA THR A 307 23.07 -36.63 3.36
C THR A 307 24.15 -37.49 2.70
N TRP A 308 23.83 -38.10 1.56
CA TRP A 308 24.63 -39.13 0.89
C TRP A 308 24.97 -40.33 1.80
N ASP A 309 24.33 -40.42 2.97
CA ASP A 309 24.42 -41.50 3.94
C ASP A 309 23.00 -41.92 4.34
N ALA A 310 22.51 -42.97 3.71
CA ALA A 310 21.17 -43.51 3.97
C ALA A 310 20.94 -43.95 5.42
N LYS A 311 22.01 -44.16 6.21
CA LYS A 311 21.91 -44.52 7.64
C LYS A 311 21.77 -43.32 8.56
N ASN A 312 22.14 -42.12 8.08
CA ASN A 312 22.08 -40.87 8.82
C ASN A 312 21.27 -39.84 8.02
N PRO A 313 19.95 -40.01 7.90
CA PRO A 313 19.10 -39.03 7.24
C PRO A 313 19.06 -37.73 8.07
N TYR A 314 19.07 -36.60 7.39
CA TYR A 314 18.95 -35.29 8.01
C TYR A 314 17.66 -34.62 7.54
N MET A 315 16.92 -34.05 8.49
CA MET A 315 15.80 -33.16 8.20
C MET A 315 16.33 -31.73 8.20
N PHE A 316 15.87 -30.92 7.25
CA PHE A 316 16.17 -29.50 7.24
C PHE A 316 14.90 -28.70 7.02
N THR A 317 14.90 -27.47 7.52
CA THR A 317 13.83 -26.50 7.30
C THR A 317 14.07 -25.77 5.99
N PHE A 318 13.06 -25.75 5.13
CA PHE A 318 13.11 -25.14 3.80
C PHE A 318 11.94 -24.17 3.60
N GLY A 319 12.14 -23.12 2.81
CA GLY A 319 11.11 -22.12 2.50
C GLY A 319 11.13 -21.75 1.01
N GLY A 320 9.96 -21.48 0.44
CA GLY A 320 9.76 -21.09 -0.95
C GLY A 320 8.45 -21.62 -1.53
N THR A 321 8.01 -21.06 -2.65
CA THR A 321 6.96 -21.69 -3.48
C THR A 321 7.40 -23.07 -3.98
N SER A 322 8.71 -23.35 -4.01
CA SER A 322 9.29 -24.68 -4.23
C SER A 322 8.98 -25.69 -3.12
N ALA A 323 8.55 -25.26 -1.93
CA ALA A 323 8.03 -26.13 -0.88
C ALA A 323 6.49 -26.32 -1.01
N ALA A 324 5.79 -25.25 -1.41
CA ALA A 324 4.34 -25.26 -1.60
C ALA A 324 3.90 -26.10 -2.82
N GLY A 325 4.64 -26.04 -3.94
CA GLY A 325 4.39 -26.84 -5.14
C GLY A 325 4.25 -28.35 -4.86
N PRO A 326 5.26 -29.03 -4.28
CA PRO A 326 5.19 -30.46 -4.02
C PRO A 326 4.15 -30.81 -2.95
N PHE A 327 3.84 -29.88 -2.03
CA PHE A 327 2.73 -30.04 -1.11
C PHE A 327 1.41 -30.19 -1.89
N VAL A 328 1.11 -29.27 -2.82
CA VAL A 328 -0.08 -29.32 -3.67
C VAL A 328 -0.07 -30.52 -4.60
N ALA A 329 1.08 -30.90 -5.19
CA ALA A 329 1.16 -32.10 -6.03
C ALA A 329 0.78 -33.38 -5.26
N GLY A 330 1.22 -33.50 -4.00
CA GLY A 330 0.79 -34.58 -3.13
C GLY A 330 -0.71 -34.52 -2.78
N CYS A 331 -1.27 -33.33 -2.58
CA CYS A 331 -2.71 -33.12 -2.39
C CYS A 331 -3.52 -33.53 -3.64
N VAL A 332 -3.08 -33.12 -4.82
CA VAL A 332 -3.67 -33.49 -6.12
C VAL A 332 -3.63 -34.99 -6.34
N SER A 333 -2.55 -35.66 -5.92
CA SER A 333 -2.45 -37.12 -5.96
C SER A 333 -3.52 -37.81 -5.10
N LEU A 334 -3.83 -37.26 -3.91
CA LEU A 334 -4.93 -37.77 -3.06
C LEU A 334 -6.30 -37.53 -3.68
N ILE A 335 -6.52 -36.36 -4.30
CA ILE A 335 -7.76 -36.05 -5.02
C ILE A 335 -7.96 -37.03 -6.17
N ARG A 336 -6.92 -37.27 -6.98
CA ARG A 336 -6.94 -38.23 -8.09
C ARG A 336 -7.21 -39.67 -7.63
N GLN A 337 -6.69 -40.05 -6.46
CA GLN A 337 -6.96 -41.36 -5.86
C GLN A 337 -8.44 -41.48 -5.46
N ALA A 338 -9.01 -40.44 -4.85
CA ALA A 338 -10.39 -40.44 -4.39
C ALA A 338 -11.40 -40.29 -5.54
N ARG A 339 -11.02 -39.59 -6.62
CA ARG A 339 -11.84 -39.32 -7.81
C ARG A 339 -11.10 -39.78 -9.08
N PRO A 340 -11.03 -41.09 -9.34
CA PRO A 340 -10.21 -41.64 -10.40
C PRO A 340 -10.74 -41.37 -11.81
N ASP A 341 -11.98 -40.94 -11.92
CA ASP A 341 -12.67 -40.52 -13.14
C ASP A 341 -12.41 -39.07 -13.51
N TRP A 342 -11.88 -38.26 -12.58
CA TRP A 342 -11.59 -36.86 -12.84
C TRP A 342 -10.33 -36.67 -13.68
N ASN A 343 -10.46 -35.81 -14.70
CA ASN A 343 -9.37 -35.33 -15.53
C ASN A 343 -8.66 -34.13 -14.85
N PRO A 344 -7.51 -33.67 -15.40
CA PRO A 344 -6.77 -32.54 -14.82
C PRO A 344 -7.57 -31.24 -14.67
N PHE A 345 -8.48 -30.93 -15.59
CA PHE A 345 -9.33 -29.73 -15.52
C PHE A 345 -10.32 -29.81 -14.36
N GLU A 346 -10.96 -30.96 -14.18
CA GLU A 346 -11.88 -31.21 -13.05
C GLU A 346 -11.15 -31.13 -11.71
N ILE A 347 -9.93 -31.68 -11.63
CA ILE A 347 -9.08 -31.57 -10.45
C ILE A 347 -8.72 -30.11 -10.17
N LYS A 348 -8.30 -29.36 -11.20
CA LYS A 348 -7.96 -27.93 -11.06
C LYS A 348 -9.16 -27.13 -10.54
N ARG A 349 -10.35 -27.28 -11.15
CA ARG A 349 -11.59 -26.63 -10.70
C ARG A 349 -11.95 -27.01 -9.26
N ALA A 350 -11.87 -28.30 -8.91
CA ALA A 350 -12.15 -28.76 -7.54
C ALA A 350 -11.22 -28.11 -6.51
N VAL A 351 -9.91 -28.06 -6.81
CA VAL A 351 -8.91 -27.43 -5.94
C VAL A 351 -9.17 -25.92 -5.79
N MET A 352 -9.46 -25.23 -6.89
CA MET A 352 -9.70 -23.78 -6.91
C MET A 352 -11.02 -23.40 -6.22
N ASN A 353 -12.15 -23.98 -6.62
CA ASN A 353 -13.47 -23.58 -6.13
C ASN A 353 -13.74 -23.93 -4.66
N THR A 354 -12.90 -24.77 -4.06
CA THR A 354 -13.00 -25.18 -2.65
C THR A 354 -11.86 -24.68 -1.76
N ALA A 355 -10.92 -23.93 -2.35
CA ALA A 355 -9.89 -23.23 -1.59
C ALA A 355 -10.53 -22.20 -0.65
N ILE A 356 -9.85 -21.92 0.46
CA ILE A 356 -10.31 -20.98 1.48
C ILE A 356 -9.65 -19.63 1.21
N PRO A 357 -10.40 -18.58 0.83
CA PRO A 357 -9.85 -17.24 0.68
C PRO A 357 -9.19 -16.77 1.96
N LEU A 358 -7.96 -16.26 1.84
CA LEU A 358 -7.15 -15.76 2.92
C LEU A 358 -7.52 -14.32 3.22
N LYS A 359 -7.70 -14.04 4.52
CA LYS A 359 -7.97 -12.69 5.03
C LYS A 359 -6.67 -12.10 5.55
N ARG A 360 -6.55 -10.79 5.37
CA ARG A 360 -5.45 -10.01 5.91
C ARG A 360 -5.44 -10.07 7.44
N PHE A 361 -4.26 -9.98 8.03
CA PHE A 361 -4.12 -10.08 9.48
C PHE A 361 -4.82 -8.94 10.21
N ASP A 362 -4.72 -7.72 9.67
CA ASP A 362 -5.34 -6.47 10.15
C ASP A 362 -6.88 -6.44 10.02
N GLY A 363 -7.46 -7.39 9.29
CA GLY A 363 -8.91 -7.48 9.09
C GLY A 363 -9.47 -6.56 8.01
N GLN A 364 -8.64 -5.80 7.27
CA GLN A 364 -9.08 -4.89 6.20
C GLN A 364 -9.45 -5.61 4.88
N GLY A 365 -9.93 -6.85 4.93
CA GLY A 365 -10.41 -7.60 3.77
C GLY A 365 -9.61 -8.86 3.44
N TYR A 366 -9.62 -9.23 2.16
CA TYR A 366 -8.92 -10.41 1.63
C TYR A 366 -7.55 -10.01 1.08
N ILE A 367 -6.60 -10.95 1.12
CA ILE A 367 -5.33 -10.80 0.38
C ILE A 367 -5.67 -10.72 -1.13
N PRO A 368 -4.99 -9.93 -1.97
CA PRO A 368 -5.37 -9.83 -3.38
C PRO A 368 -5.31 -11.18 -4.12
N LEU A 369 -6.27 -11.46 -5.02
CA LEU A 369 -6.31 -12.71 -5.81
C LEU A 369 -5.04 -12.92 -6.65
N THR A 370 -4.40 -11.84 -7.08
CA THR A 370 -3.11 -11.87 -7.79
C THR A 370 -1.97 -12.39 -6.92
N VAL A 371 -2.14 -12.47 -5.60
CA VAL A 371 -1.11 -12.94 -4.66
C VAL A 371 -1.49 -14.31 -4.09
N GLN A 372 -2.73 -14.47 -3.63
CA GLN A 372 -3.19 -15.72 -2.99
C GLN A 372 -3.83 -16.75 -3.95
N GLY A 373 -4.20 -16.34 -5.17
CA GLY A 373 -5.08 -17.13 -6.03
C GLY A 373 -6.47 -17.28 -5.43
N GLN A 374 -7.10 -18.44 -5.60
CA GLN A 374 -8.41 -18.75 -4.99
C GLN A 374 -8.31 -19.03 -3.48
N GLY A 375 -7.12 -18.87 -2.89
CA GLY A 375 -6.85 -19.04 -1.47
C GLY A 375 -6.16 -20.35 -1.14
N ARG A 376 -6.15 -20.70 0.15
CA ARG A 376 -5.42 -21.87 0.66
C ARG A 376 -6.14 -23.17 0.30
N ILE A 377 -5.40 -24.12 -0.26
CA ILE A 377 -5.93 -25.42 -0.67
C ILE A 377 -6.62 -26.16 0.50
N ASN A 378 -7.79 -26.74 0.24
CA ASN A 378 -8.48 -27.62 1.18
C ASN A 378 -8.83 -28.96 0.51
N VAL A 379 -7.99 -29.97 0.76
CA VAL A 379 -8.13 -31.30 0.14
C VAL A 379 -9.42 -31.99 0.55
N TYR A 380 -9.85 -31.84 1.80
CA TYR A 380 -11.08 -32.46 2.28
C TYR A 380 -12.29 -31.91 1.53
N ASN A 381 -12.37 -30.57 1.36
CA ASN A 381 -13.44 -29.95 0.60
C ASN A 381 -13.38 -30.31 -0.89
N ALA A 382 -12.17 -30.34 -1.47
CA ALA A 382 -11.98 -30.69 -2.88
C ALA A 382 -12.42 -32.13 -3.20
N ILE A 383 -12.07 -33.12 -2.37
CA ILE A 383 -12.50 -34.52 -2.58
C ILE A 383 -14.02 -34.65 -2.47
N ASN A 384 -14.60 -33.96 -1.50
CA ASN A 384 -16.03 -33.99 -1.21
C ASN A 384 -16.83 -32.97 -2.03
N THR A 385 -16.24 -32.32 -3.04
CA THR A 385 -17.00 -31.41 -3.90
C THR A 385 -17.87 -32.20 -4.88
N ASP A 386 -19.11 -31.74 -4.98
CA ASP A 386 -20.12 -32.18 -5.91
C ASP A 386 -20.48 -31.09 -6.94
N LEU A 387 -19.99 -29.86 -6.74
CA LEU A 387 -20.09 -28.78 -7.72
C LEU A 387 -18.72 -28.34 -8.21
N MET A 388 -18.67 -27.95 -9.49
CA MET A 388 -17.52 -27.29 -10.12
C MET A 388 -17.99 -26.20 -11.06
N PHE A 389 -17.16 -25.18 -11.20
CA PHE A 389 -17.47 -23.98 -11.96
C PHE A 389 -16.46 -23.80 -13.09
N GLN A 390 -16.95 -23.43 -14.27
CA GLN A 390 -16.14 -23.20 -15.45
C GLN A 390 -16.52 -21.83 -16.07
N PRO A 391 -15.59 -20.87 -16.19
CA PRO A 391 -14.18 -20.97 -15.78
C PRO A 391 -14.01 -21.00 -14.24
N PRO A 392 -12.88 -21.51 -13.72
CA PRO A 392 -12.62 -21.56 -12.27
C PRO A 392 -12.19 -20.21 -11.66
N SER A 393 -11.85 -19.22 -12.49
CA SER A 393 -11.49 -17.85 -12.11
C SER A 393 -11.47 -16.95 -13.34
N GLY A 394 -11.36 -15.63 -13.15
CA GLY A 394 -11.21 -14.70 -14.28
C GLY A 394 -10.52 -13.39 -13.95
N LEU A 395 -10.10 -12.67 -15.00
CA LEU A 395 -9.51 -11.34 -14.91
C LEU A 395 -10.18 -10.42 -15.93
N ILE A 396 -10.48 -9.18 -15.53
CA ILE A 396 -10.96 -8.09 -16.38
C ILE A 396 -9.85 -7.05 -16.46
N ASP A 397 -9.29 -6.84 -17.65
CA ASP A 397 -8.27 -5.83 -17.92
C ASP A 397 -8.94 -4.51 -18.33
N THR A 398 -9.03 -3.58 -17.40
CA THR A 398 -9.67 -2.27 -17.65
C THR A 398 -8.82 -1.37 -18.54
N ASN A 399 -7.53 -1.67 -18.71
CA ASN A 399 -6.65 -0.91 -19.61
C ASN A 399 -6.90 -1.24 -21.09
N ASN A 400 -7.51 -2.40 -21.34
CA ASN A 400 -7.76 -2.91 -22.68
C ASN A 400 -9.26 -3.03 -22.96
N ASN A 401 -9.98 -1.93 -22.78
CA ASN A 401 -11.43 -1.85 -23.06
C ASN A 401 -12.24 -2.95 -22.34
N ASN A 402 -11.91 -3.21 -21.07
CA ASN A 402 -12.50 -4.26 -20.23
C ASN A 402 -12.38 -5.67 -20.83
N ALA A 403 -11.23 -5.99 -21.43
CA ALA A 403 -10.95 -7.32 -21.97
C ALA A 403 -11.05 -8.40 -20.88
N ILE A 404 -11.73 -9.50 -21.18
CA ILE A 404 -11.90 -10.62 -20.25
C ILE A 404 -10.87 -11.70 -20.56
N HIS A 405 -10.06 -12.04 -19.55
CA HIS A 405 -9.04 -13.07 -19.59
C HIS A 405 -9.44 -14.20 -18.63
N VAL A 406 -9.75 -15.37 -19.18
CA VAL A 406 -10.16 -16.55 -18.40
C VAL A 406 -9.50 -17.80 -18.93
N ALA A 407 -9.04 -18.65 -18.01
CA ALA A 407 -8.56 -19.98 -18.35
C ALA A 407 -9.76 -20.91 -18.45
N ASP A 408 -9.71 -21.88 -19.36
CA ASP A 408 -10.74 -22.92 -19.47
C ASP A 408 -12.16 -22.32 -19.69
N TRP A 409 -12.27 -21.28 -20.55
CA TRP A 409 -13.56 -20.69 -20.92
C TRP A 409 -14.47 -21.76 -21.56
N PRO A 410 -15.74 -21.93 -21.13
CA PRO A 410 -16.64 -22.83 -21.82
C PRO A 410 -16.71 -22.57 -23.33
N ALA A 411 -16.60 -23.64 -24.13
CA ALA A 411 -16.58 -23.53 -25.59
C ALA A 411 -17.85 -22.89 -26.16
N GLU A 412 -18.99 -23.09 -25.48
CA GLU A 412 -20.26 -22.45 -25.83
C GLU A 412 -20.26 -20.93 -25.63
N TRP A 413 -19.32 -20.40 -24.84
CA TRP A 413 -19.16 -18.97 -24.64
C TRP A 413 -18.09 -18.35 -25.54
N ALA A 414 -17.01 -19.09 -25.79
CA ALA A 414 -15.89 -18.65 -26.62
C ALA A 414 -16.21 -18.65 -28.13
N ASP A 415 -17.15 -19.50 -28.56
CA ASP A 415 -17.56 -19.66 -29.97
C ASP A 415 -18.88 -18.92 -30.23
N PRO A 416 -18.93 -17.90 -31.11
CA PRO A 416 -20.15 -17.12 -31.39
C PRO A 416 -21.34 -17.98 -31.84
N ASP A 417 -21.10 -19.01 -32.66
CA ASP A 417 -22.16 -19.86 -33.19
C ASP A 417 -22.77 -20.71 -32.08
N LYS A 418 -21.95 -21.19 -31.15
CA LYS A 418 -22.43 -21.94 -29.98
C LYS A 418 -23.07 -21.02 -28.95
N ARG A 419 -22.55 -19.80 -28.77
CA ARG A 419 -23.13 -18.80 -27.86
C ARG A 419 -24.55 -18.44 -28.26
N SER A 420 -24.82 -18.38 -29.56
CA SER A 420 -26.17 -18.16 -30.09
C SER A 420 -27.17 -19.26 -29.66
N GLN A 421 -26.72 -20.44 -29.25
CA GLN A 421 -27.55 -21.57 -28.84
C GLN A 421 -27.87 -21.57 -27.34
N LEU A 422 -27.20 -20.71 -26.54
CA LEU A 422 -27.47 -20.58 -25.11
C LEU A 422 -28.83 -19.89 -24.84
N PRO A 423 -29.43 -20.09 -23.65
CA PRO A 423 -30.64 -19.37 -23.25
C PRO A 423 -30.43 -17.84 -23.33
N ALA A 424 -31.44 -17.12 -23.83
CA ALA A 424 -31.36 -15.66 -24.02
C ALA A 424 -30.95 -14.92 -22.73
N ASN A 425 -31.61 -15.28 -21.61
CA ASN A 425 -31.33 -14.70 -20.30
C ASN A 425 -29.91 -14.96 -19.77
N VAL A 426 -29.15 -15.88 -20.37
CA VAL A 426 -27.73 -16.10 -20.05
C VAL A 426 -26.85 -15.42 -21.09
N ARG A 427 -27.06 -15.69 -22.38
CA ARG A 427 -26.14 -15.25 -23.46
C ARG A 427 -26.07 -13.73 -23.64
N ASP A 428 -27.10 -13.02 -23.18
CA ASP A 428 -27.19 -11.55 -23.25
C ASP A 428 -26.33 -10.87 -22.17
N TYR A 429 -25.77 -11.62 -21.21
CA TYR A 429 -24.76 -11.14 -20.28
C TYR A 429 -23.35 -11.20 -20.90
N PRO A 430 -22.40 -10.34 -20.46
CA PRO A 430 -21.04 -10.34 -21.01
C PRO A 430 -20.20 -11.53 -20.56
N ILE A 431 -20.44 -12.04 -19.34
CA ILE A 431 -19.71 -13.16 -18.75
C ILE A 431 -20.68 -14.30 -18.47
N GLY A 432 -20.24 -15.53 -18.75
CA GLY A 432 -21.03 -16.74 -18.55
C GLY A 432 -20.21 -17.81 -17.87
N MET A 433 -20.84 -18.49 -16.92
CA MET A 433 -20.26 -19.57 -16.15
C MET A 433 -21.13 -20.81 -16.25
N LYS A 434 -20.49 -21.93 -16.57
CA LYS A 434 -21.09 -23.26 -16.59
C LYS A 434 -20.84 -23.96 -15.26
N ILE A 435 -21.86 -24.61 -14.74
CA ILE A 435 -21.83 -25.27 -13.43
C ILE A 435 -22.11 -26.75 -13.64
N TYR A 436 -21.26 -27.58 -13.07
CA TYR A 436 -21.35 -29.03 -13.15
C TYR A 436 -21.75 -29.59 -11.79
N ASN A 437 -22.78 -30.45 -11.77
CA ASN A 437 -23.19 -31.20 -10.60
C ASN A 437 -22.87 -32.68 -10.77
N TYR A 438 -21.92 -33.16 -9.97
CA TYR A 438 -21.46 -34.54 -9.90
C TYR A 438 -22.21 -35.37 -8.84
N ASN A 439 -23.21 -34.81 -8.17
CA ASN A 439 -24.10 -35.55 -7.27
C ASN A 439 -25.14 -36.32 -8.09
N ASP A 440 -25.21 -37.65 -7.92
CA ASP A 440 -26.16 -38.53 -8.63
C ASP A 440 -27.50 -38.72 -7.90
N LYS A 441 -27.60 -38.22 -6.66
CA LYS A 441 -28.78 -38.38 -5.81
C LYS A 441 -29.78 -37.26 -6.03
N GLU A 442 -29.30 -36.01 -6.02
CA GLU A 442 -30.16 -34.83 -5.93
C GLU A 442 -29.72 -33.68 -6.85
N ASN A 443 -30.73 -32.91 -7.28
CA ASN A 443 -30.48 -31.61 -7.90
C ASN A 443 -29.97 -30.65 -6.83
N LYS A 444 -29.13 -29.69 -7.22
CA LYS A 444 -28.62 -28.66 -6.32
C LYS A 444 -29.33 -27.34 -6.54
N ASN A 445 -29.80 -26.72 -5.46
CA ASN A 445 -30.43 -25.40 -5.50
C ASN A 445 -29.42 -24.38 -4.98
N ILE A 446 -28.89 -23.57 -5.90
CA ILE A 446 -27.78 -22.65 -5.64
C ILE A 446 -28.29 -21.23 -5.57
N GLU A 447 -27.88 -20.53 -4.52
CA GLU A 447 -28.04 -19.09 -4.38
C GLU A 447 -26.71 -18.39 -4.65
N PHE A 448 -26.73 -17.38 -5.52
CA PHE A 448 -25.56 -16.56 -5.84
C PHE A 448 -25.52 -15.28 -5.02
N SER A 449 -24.34 -14.99 -4.48
CA SER A 449 -23.99 -13.71 -3.87
C SER A 449 -22.58 -13.32 -4.31
N PHE A 450 -22.13 -12.13 -3.93
CA PHE A 450 -20.77 -11.71 -4.18
C PHE A 450 -20.23 -10.89 -3.00
N GLU A 451 -18.91 -10.88 -2.87
CA GLU A 451 -18.17 -9.99 -1.97
C GLU A 451 -17.12 -9.25 -2.78
N VAL A 452 -16.91 -7.97 -2.50
CA VAL A 452 -15.95 -7.11 -3.21
C VAL A 452 -14.80 -6.77 -2.26
N ASN A 453 -13.58 -7.04 -2.69
CA ASN A 453 -12.32 -6.65 -2.05
C ASN A 453 -11.69 -5.52 -2.88
N ALA A 454 -12.11 -4.30 -2.60
CA ALA A 454 -11.75 -3.10 -3.36
C ALA A 454 -11.58 -1.92 -2.42
N ARG A 455 -10.99 -0.84 -2.92
CA ARG A 455 -10.94 0.45 -2.20
C ARG A 455 -12.35 1.03 -1.98
N TYR A 456 -13.22 0.91 -2.99
CA TYR A 456 -14.62 1.37 -2.97
C TYR A 456 -15.55 0.22 -3.32
N PRO A 457 -15.75 -0.74 -2.40
CA PRO A 457 -16.56 -1.92 -2.68
C PRO A 457 -18.01 -1.55 -3.04
N GLU A 458 -18.55 -0.47 -2.49
CA GLU A 458 -19.90 0.04 -2.75
C GLU A 458 -20.11 0.57 -4.17
N ARG A 459 -19.03 0.89 -4.90
CA ARG A 459 -19.10 1.38 -6.28
C ARG A 459 -19.09 0.25 -7.31
N ILE A 460 -18.84 -1.00 -6.90
CA ILE A 460 -18.77 -2.17 -7.77
C ILE A 460 -19.98 -3.06 -7.50
N ASP A 461 -20.74 -3.36 -8.55
CA ASP A 461 -21.93 -4.21 -8.44
C ASP A 461 -21.85 -5.42 -9.38
N VAL A 462 -22.46 -6.53 -8.96
CA VAL A 462 -22.55 -7.75 -9.77
C VAL A 462 -24.02 -8.13 -9.95
N SER A 463 -24.45 -8.11 -11.20
CA SER A 463 -25.80 -8.53 -11.59
C SER A 463 -25.76 -9.91 -12.22
N PHE A 464 -26.62 -10.81 -11.74
CA PHE A 464 -26.74 -12.18 -12.24
C PHE A 464 -27.99 -12.36 -13.09
N SER A 465 -27.91 -13.21 -14.11
CA SER A 465 -29.05 -13.67 -14.90
C SER A 465 -30.15 -14.31 -14.04
N THR A 466 -29.76 -14.89 -12.91
CA THR A 466 -30.66 -15.35 -11.86
C THR A 466 -29.92 -15.40 -10.53
N LYS A 467 -30.59 -15.03 -9.43
CA LYS A 467 -30.05 -15.19 -8.07
C LYS A 467 -30.15 -16.63 -7.55
N ASN A 468 -31.08 -17.42 -8.09
CA ASN A 468 -31.29 -18.81 -7.69
C ASN A 468 -31.28 -19.72 -8.91
N LEU A 469 -30.55 -20.83 -8.85
CA LEU A 469 -30.38 -21.75 -9.96
C LEU A 469 -30.46 -23.20 -9.48
N THR A 470 -31.32 -23.99 -10.13
CA THR A 470 -31.33 -25.44 -9.93
C THR A 470 -30.39 -26.09 -10.93
N VAL A 471 -29.34 -26.75 -10.43
CA VAL A 471 -28.41 -27.56 -11.23
C VAL A 471 -28.90 -29.02 -11.17
N PRO A 472 -29.27 -29.63 -12.32
CA PRO A 472 -29.73 -31.01 -12.34
C PRO A 472 -28.70 -31.96 -11.74
N LYS A 473 -29.13 -33.12 -11.25
CA LYS A 473 -28.23 -34.18 -10.79
C LYS A 473 -27.48 -34.86 -11.93
N MET A 474 -26.36 -35.48 -11.59
CA MET A 474 -25.61 -36.36 -12.47
C MET A 474 -26.49 -37.55 -12.93
N VAL A 475 -26.39 -37.91 -14.20
CA VAL A 475 -27.05 -39.10 -14.77
C VAL A 475 -26.01 -40.01 -15.41
N GLY A 476 -25.84 -41.20 -14.84
CA GLY A 476 -24.76 -42.11 -15.24
C GLY A 476 -23.39 -41.48 -14.92
N LYS A 477 -22.56 -41.27 -15.96
CA LYS A 477 -21.26 -40.56 -15.83
C LYS A 477 -21.31 -39.11 -16.32
N LYS A 478 -22.47 -38.63 -16.77
CA LYS A 478 -22.61 -37.26 -17.28
C LYS A 478 -23.03 -36.33 -16.15
N PRO A 479 -22.23 -35.34 -15.76
CA PRO A 479 -22.62 -34.36 -14.75
C PRO A 479 -23.88 -33.63 -15.20
N GLY A 480 -24.71 -33.23 -14.22
CA GLY A 480 -25.76 -32.27 -14.51
C GLY A 480 -25.15 -30.92 -14.82
N GLU A 481 -25.75 -30.18 -15.75
CA GLU A 481 -25.18 -28.93 -16.26
C GLU A 481 -26.22 -27.81 -16.14
N ALA A 482 -25.76 -26.63 -15.73
CA ALA A 482 -26.55 -25.40 -15.75
C ALA A 482 -25.67 -24.19 -16.07
N TRP A 483 -26.30 -23.08 -16.43
CA TRP A 483 -25.64 -21.85 -16.82
C TRP A 483 -26.12 -20.66 -15.99
N VAL A 484 -25.18 -19.76 -15.69
CA VAL A 484 -25.47 -18.45 -15.14
C VAL A 484 -24.67 -17.41 -15.93
N GLY A 485 -25.35 -16.33 -16.34
CA GLY A 485 -24.72 -15.15 -16.90
C GLY A 485 -24.56 -14.09 -15.81
N PHE A 486 -23.55 -13.25 -15.88
CA PHE A 486 -23.43 -12.10 -15.00
C PHE A 486 -22.68 -10.94 -15.66
N ASN A 487 -22.91 -9.75 -15.12
CA ASN A 487 -22.24 -8.51 -15.49
C ASN A 487 -21.63 -7.89 -14.23
N ILE A 488 -20.41 -7.38 -14.38
CA ILE A 488 -19.72 -6.62 -13.34
C ILE A 488 -19.76 -5.15 -13.77
N THR A 489 -20.46 -4.33 -13.01
CA THR A 489 -20.60 -2.91 -13.28
C THR A 489 -19.45 -2.16 -12.61
N LEU A 490 -18.69 -1.42 -13.42
CA LEU A 490 -17.51 -0.66 -13.00
C LEU A 490 -17.80 0.85 -13.11
N PRO A 491 -17.44 1.70 -12.13
CA PRO A 491 -17.51 3.16 -12.29
C PRO A 491 -16.49 3.65 -13.32
N LYS A 492 -16.75 4.82 -13.91
CA LYS A 492 -15.92 5.39 -15.00
C LYS A 492 -14.43 5.60 -14.63
N ASN A 493 -14.10 5.69 -13.34
CA ASN A 493 -12.76 5.97 -12.82
C ASN A 493 -12.37 5.02 -11.69
N ILE A 494 -12.36 3.70 -11.90
CA ILE A 494 -11.77 2.78 -10.91
C ILE A 494 -10.27 3.09 -10.81
N GLN A 495 -9.85 3.73 -9.74
CA GLN A 495 -8.44 3.90 -9.39
C GLN A 495 -7.94 2.73 -8.53
N GLY A 496 -6.65 2.39 -8.64
CA GLY A 496 -6.01 1.29 -7.90
C GLY A 496 -5.77 0.05 -8.74
N ASN A 497 -4.66 -0.68 -8.48
CA ASN A 497 -4.17 -1.68 -9.42
C ASN A 497 -4.96 -3.01 -9.42
N VAL A 498 -5.61 -3.37 -8.31
CA VAL A 498 -6.32 -4.65 -8.16
C VAL A 498 -7.59 -4.47 -7.31
N ASN A 499 -8.74 -4.85 -7.85
CA ASN A 499 -9.99 -5.00 -7.11
C ASN A 499 -10.53 -6.41 -7.36
N ASP A 500 -10.81 -7.17 -6.29
CA ASP A 500 -11.27 -8.55 -6.43
C ASP A 500 -12.75 -8.69 -6.14
N ILE A 501 -13.40 -9.63 -6.84
CA ILE A 501 -14.77 -10.03 -6.62
C ILE A 501 -14.79 -11.53 -6.36
N PHE A 502 -15.31 -11.92 -5.21
CA PHE A 502 -15.58 -13.31 -4.88
C PHE A 502 -17.04 -13.61 -5.16
N ILE A 503 -17.32 -14.32 -6.26
CA ILE A 503 -18.67 -14.81 -6.55
C ILE A 503 -18.90 -16.07 -5.73
N TRP A 504 -19.86 -16.03 -4.81
CA TRP A 504 -20.21 -17.14 -3.93
C TRP A 504 -21.43 -17.89 -4.47
N ALA A 505 -21.33 -19.21 -4.48
CA ALA A 505 -22.43 -20.13 -4.74
C ALA A 505 -22.73 -20.88 -3.44
N THR A 506 -23.95 -20.76 -2.92
CA THR A 506 -24.39 -21.42 -1.69
C THR A 506 -25.46 -22.46 -1.98
N ASP A 507 -25.23 -23.71 -1.60
CA ASP A 507 -26.27 -24.75 -1.61
C ASP A 507 -27.28 -24.44 -0.50
N LYS A 508 -28.51 -24.09 -0.88
CA LYS A 508 -29.56 -23.67 0.07
C LYS A 508 -29.97 -24.79 1.04
N ALA A 509 -29.75 -26.05 0.68
CA ALA A 509 -30.13 -27.18 1.53
C ALA A 509 -29.08 -27.45 2.63
N THR A 510 -27.79 -27.26 2.32
CA THR A 510 -26.69 -27.66 3.20
C THR A 510 -25.91 -26.49 3.79
N GLY A 511 -26.05 -25.29 3.21
CA GLY A 511 -25.22 -24.12 3.50
C GLY A 511 -23.78 -24.22 2.99
N LYS A 512 -23.43 -25.30 2.26
CA LYS A 512 -22.10 -25.47 1.67
C LYS A 512 -21.86 -24.37 0.63
N LYS A 513 -20.67 -23.78 0.68
CA LYS A 513 -20.26 -22.66 -0.19
C LYS A 513 -19.09 -23.03 -1.08
N TRP A 514 -19.12 -22.48 -2.28
CA TRP A 514 -18.02 -22.43 -3.24
C TRP A 514 -17.82 -21.00 -3.69
N HIS A 515 -16.63 -20.70 -4.20
CA HIS A 515 -16.37 -19.40 -4.79
C HIS A 515 -15.60 -19.48 -6.10
N VAL A 516 -15.77 -18.41 -6.88
CA VAL A 516 -15.02 -18.14 -8.12
C VAL A 516 -14.55 -16.70 -8.04
N GLY A 517 -13.25 -16.51 -7.88
CA GLY A 517 -12.62 -15.20 -7.81
C GLY A 517 -12.40 -14.56 -9.19
N TRP A 518 -12.75 -13.28 -9.28
CA TRP A 518 -12.57 -12.42 -10.44
C TRP A 518 -11.74 -11.20 -10.05
N CYS A 519 -10.62 -10.98 -10.76
CA CYS A 519 -9.76 -9.82 -10.56
C CYS A 519 -10.11 -8.73 -11.59
N ILE A 520 -10.40 -7.51 -11.15
CA ILE A 520 -10.44 -6.31 -11.98
C ILE A 520 -9.05 -5.68 -11.90
N TYR A 521 -8.31 -5.77 -13.00
CA TYR A 521 -6.93 -5.32 -13.08
C TYR A 521 -6.84 -3.99 -13.84
N ASN A 522 -6.33 -2.97 -13.18
CA ASN A 522 -6.02 -1.67 -13.76
C ASN A 522 -4.51 -1.43 -13.62
N ASN A 523 -3.85 -1.03 -14.69
CA ASN A 523 -2.39 -0.90 -14.75
C ASN A 523 -1.98 0.44 -15.35
N GLN A 524 -2.80 1.48 -15.15
CA GLN A 524 -2.45 2.82 -15.60
C GLN A 524 -1.30 3.46 -14.80
N ASN A 525 -0.81 2.83 -13.72
CA ASN A 525 0.20 3.43 -12.84
C ASN A 525 1.46 2.60 -12.46
N PRO A 526 1.96 1.62 -13.24
CA PRO A 526 3.16 0.85 -12.87
C PRO A 526 4.48 1.56 -13.21
N ARG A 527 4.43 2.70 -13.91
CA ARG A 527 5.64 3.40 -14.43
C ARG A 527 6.12 4.53 -13.55
N ASN A 528 5.30 4.99 -12.61
CA ASN A 528 5.74 5.97 -11.63
C ASN A 528 6.20 5.19 -10.40
N ASN A 529 7.39 5.57 -9.93
CA ASN A 529 8.27 4.86 -9.01
C ASN A 529 7.73 4.74 -7.57
N THR A 530 6.42 4.57 -7.41
CA THR A 530 5.71 5.01 -6.21
C THR A 530 5.08 3.81 -5.54
N HIS A 531 5.55 3.51 -4.33
CA HIS A 531 5.14 2.31 -3.60
C HIS A 531 3.65 2.34 -3.23
N ALA A 532 3.11 3.52 -2.90
CA ALA A 532 1.67 3.78 -2.83
C ALA A 532 1.09 4.08 -4.23
N GLY A 533 -0.21 3.89 -4.43
CA GLY A 533 -1.00 4.29 -5.59
C GLY A 533 -1.76 5.59 -5.31
N ALA A 534 -3.02 5.68 -5.76
CA ALA A 534 -3.86 6.86 -5.47
C ALA A 534 -4.20 6.99 -3.97
N ILE A 535 -4.14 8.22 -3.46
CA ILE A 535 -4.64 8.63 -2.13
C ILE A 535 -5.92 9.45 -2.35
N GLU A 536 -6.90 9.33 -1.46
CA GLU A 536 -8.16 10.07 -1.49
C GLU A 536 -8.51 10.36 -0.04
N ILE A 537 -8.95 11.58 0.19
CA ILE A 537 -9.25 12.11 1.51
C ILE A 537 -10.74 12.44 1.52
N ASN A 538 -11.46 11.88 2.49
CA ASN A 538 -12.90 12.08 2.62
C ASN A 538 -13.29 12.36 4.08
N PRO A 539 -13.96 13.49 4.38
CA PRO A 539 -14.17 14.64 3.48
C PRO A 539 -12.86 15.34 3.09
N PRO A 540 -12.82 16.06 1.96
CA PRO A 540 -11.65 16.87 1.57
C PRO A 540 -11.50 18.14 2.42
N GLU A 541 -12.56 18.52 3.14
CA GLU A 541 -12.60 19.63 4.09
C GLU A 541 -12.74 19.06 5.50
N PHE A 542 -11.96 19.62 6.43
CA PHE A 542 -11.70 19.06 7.75
C PHE A 542 -11.77 20.18 8.80
N THR A 543 -12.49 19.97 9.91
CA THR A 543 -12.73 20.99 10.95
C THR A 543 -12.26 20.54 12.34
N PRO A 544 -10.95 20.33 12.57
CA PRO A 544 -10.38 19.85 13.83
C PRO A 544 -10.51 20.88 14.95
N ASN A 545 -11.65 20.88 15.64
CA ASN A 545 -11.95 21.82 16.72
C ASN A 545 -12.59 21.13 17.95
N GLY A 546 -12.93 19.85 17.86
CA GLY A 546 -13.49 19.04 18.94
C GLY A 546 -14.99 19.26 19.18
N ASP A 547 -15.72 19.84 18.24
CA ASP A 547 -17.17 20.02 18.32
C ASP A 547 -17.98 18.79 17.87
N GLY A 548 -17.30 17.78 17.31
CA GLY A 548 -17.87 16.53 16.82
C GLY A 548 -18.39 16.59 15.39
N GLU A 549 -18.29 17.72 14.69
CA GLU A 549 -18.68 17.90 13.29
C GLU A 549 -17.44 17.89 12.39
N GLN A 550 -17.29 16.87 11.53
CA GLN A 550 -16.17 16.75 10.56
C GLN A 550 -14.75 16.89 11.19
N ASP A 551 -14.63 16.50 12.45
CA ASP A 551 -13.39 16.39 13.22
C ASP A 551 -12.49 15.22 12.78
N GLU A 552 -12.88 14.46 11.75
CA GLU A 552 -12.12 13.33 11.22
C GLU A 552 -12.03 13.33 9.69
N ILE A 553 -10.87 12.94 9.15
CA ILE A 553 -10.72 12.52 7.76
C ILE A 553 -10.50 11.02 7.66
N LYS A 554 -11.09 10.39 6.65
CA LYS A 554 -10.73 9.06 6.18
C LYS A 554 -9.76 9.17 5.02
N VAL A 555 -8.61 8.51 5.14
CA VAL A 555 -7.60 8.41 4.09
C VAL A 555 -7.60 6.99 3.54
N ASP A 556 -8.04 6.85 2.30
CA ASP A 556 -7.98 5.60 1.55
C ASP A 556 -6.73 5.59 0.67
N TYR A 557 -5.99 4.48 0.60
CA TYR A 557 -4.81 4.35 -0.26
C TYR A 557 -4.62 2.92 -0.78
N THR A 558 -3.91 2.78 -1.90
CA THR A 558 -3.52 1.46 -2.45
C THR A 558 -2.01 1.30 -2.33
N LEU A 559 -1.49 0.16 -1.89
CA LEU A 559 -0.07 -0.19 -1.95
C LEU A 559 0.15 -1.13 -3.15
N THR A 560 1.05 -0.76 -4.06
CA THR A 560 1.23 -1.45 -5.36
C THR A 560 2.43 -2.38 -5.41
N ASN A 561 3.45 -2.09 -4.61
CA ASN A 561 4.60 -2.95 -4.36
C ASN A 561 5.04 -2.79 -2.90
N GLY A 562 5.75 -3.78 -2.39
CA GLY A 562 6.26 -3.78 -1.01
C GLY A 562 7.74 -3.41 -0.93
N THR A 563 8.44 -3.89 0.08
CA THR A 563 9.83 -3.55 0.33
C THR A 563 10.76 -4.10 -0.75
N LEU A 564 11.63 -3.23 -1.27
CA LEU A 564 12.65 -3.59 -2.23
C LEU A 564 13.70 -4.53 -1.61
N GLN A 565 13.86 -5.71 -2.21
CA GLN A 565 14.88 -6.69 -1.89
C GLN A 565 15.95 -6.73 -3.00
N LEU A 566 17.18 -6.31 -2.69
CA LEU A 566 18.32 -6.41 -3.59
C LEU A 566 19.17 -7.64 -3.25
N TRP A 567 19.29 -8.59 -4.19
CA TRP A 567 20.26 -9.69 -4.09
C TRP A 567 21.53 -9.32 -4.87
N SER A 568 22.53 -8.71 -4.20
CA SER A 568 23.78 -8.32 -4.88
C SER A 568 24.63 -9.53 -5.28
N GLY A 569 24.49 -9.97 -6.53
CA GLY A 569 25.33 -11.02 -7.09
C GLY A 569 25.01 -11.40 -8.52
N TYR A 570 23.73 -11.62 -8.87
CA TYR A 570 23.35 -12.11 -10.21
C TYR A 570 21.88 -11.85 -10.64
N ALA A 571 21.04 -11.09 -9.90
CA ALA A 571 19.60 -11.04 -10.20
C ALA A 571 18.93 -9.68 -9.96
N TRP A 572 17.83 -9.49 -10.68
CA TRP A 572 16.87 -8.39 -10.75
C TRP A 572 16.42 -7.87 -9.38
N ASP A 573 16.20 -6.56 -9.27
CA ASP A 573 15.52 -5.93 -8.13
C ASP A 573 14.11 -6.56 -7.99
N SER A 574 13.82 -7.19 -6.84
CA SER A 574 12.52 -7.79 -6.51
C SER A 574 11.85 -7.05 -5.37
N TYR A 575 10.52 -7.03 -5.32
CA TYR A 575 9.76 -6.31 -4.29
C TYR A 575 8.92 -7.31 -3.51
N LEU A 576 8.94 -7.29 -2.19
CA LEU A 576 8.12 -8.20 -1.37
C LEU A 576 6.62 -7.84 -1.52
N ASN A 577 5.73 -8.75 -1.14
CA ASN A 577 4.28 -8.48 -1.11
C ASN A 577 3.84 -7.70 0.15
N PHE A 578 4.79 -7.14 0.89
CA PHE A 578 4.53 -6.32 2.06
C PHE A 578 5.54 -5.19 2.14
N GLN A 579 5.13 -4.08 2.74
CA GLN A 579 5.99 -2.96 3.09
C GLN A 579 6.35 -3.00 4.59
N ASP A 580 7.64 -2.99 4.89
CA ASP A 580 8.19 -2.99 6.25
C ASP A 580 7.58 -1.87 7.10
N GLU A 581 7.70 -0.62 6.64
CA GLU A 581 7.15 0.56 7.32
C GLU A 581 6.59 1.59 6.34
N LEU A 582 5.44 2.16 6.70
CA LEU A 582 4.79 3.30 6.05
C LEU A 582 4.55 4.39 7.09
N ILE A 583 4.85 5.63 6.73
CA ILE A 583 4.60 6.81 7.55
C ILE A 583 3.94 7.87 6.67
N PHE A 584 2.78 8.35 7.10
CA PHE A 584 2.03 9.42 6.46
C PHE A 584 2.30 10.72 7.21
N TRP A 585 2.71 11.74 6.49
CA TRP A 585 3.01 13.07 7.01
C TRP A 585 2.02 14.07 6.45
N ALA A 586 1.48 14.95 7.30
CA ALA A 586 0.93 16.21 6.81
C ALA A 586 2.11 17.14 6.54
N ILE A 587 2.17 17.63 5.29
CA ILE A 587 3.14 18.60 4.83
C ILE A 587 2.43 19.88 4.39
N ASP A 588 3.14 20.99 4.52
CA ASP A 588 2.66 22.27 4.00
C ASP A 588 2.98 22.46 2.51
N LEU A 589 2.57 23.62 1.97
CA LEU A 589 2.86 24.06 0.59
C LEU A 589 4.37 24.12 0.26
N ASN A 590 5.24 24.22 1.27
CA ASN A 590 6.70 24.23 1.12
C ASN A 590 7.30 22.82 1.21
N SER A 591 6.47 21.77 1.29
CA SER A 591 6.86 20.39 1.55
C SER A 591 7.57 20.18 2.91
N GLU A 592 7.39 21.09 3.87
CA GLU A 592 7.89 20.89 5.22
C GLU A 592 6.98 19.91 5.97
N ARG A 593 7.56 18.93 6.68
CA ARG A 593 6.80 17.99 7.53
C ARG A 593 6.38 18.66 8.82
N TRP A 594 5.08 18.68 9.08
CA TRP A 594 4.52 19.21 10.31
C TRP A 594 4.21 18.12 11.31
N VAL A 595 3.53 17.07 10.86
CA VAL A 595 3.16 15.95 11.73
C VAL A 595 3.08 14.64 10.98
N LYS A 596 3.34 13.57 11.71
CA LYS A 596 2.97 12.22 11.33
C LYS A 596 1.48 11.99 11.63
N ILE A 597 0.65 11.85 10.60
CA ILE A 597 -0.79 11.59 10.74
C ILE A 597 -1.12 10.11 10.89
N HIS A 598 -0.27 9.22 10.36
CA HIS A 598 -0.44 7.78 10.47
C HIS A 598 0.88 7.04 10.28
N GLU A 599 1.00 5.85 10.87
CA GLU A 599 2.08 4.93 10.59
C GLU A 599 1.62 3.49 10.71
N ALA A 600 2.21 2.63 9.88
CA ALA A 600 1.90 1.22 9.85
C ALA A 600 3.17 0.42 9.52
N SER A 601 3.21 -0.83 9.96
CA SER A 601 4.30 -1.76 9.64
C SER A 601 3.75 -3.11 9.20
N ASN A 602 4.53 -3.84 8.41
CA ASN A 602 4.14 -5.11 7.80
C ASN A 602 2.86 -4.97 6.94
N VAL A 603 2.79 -3.91 6.12
CA VAL A 603 1.60 -3.56 5.36
C VAL A 603 1.57 -4.36 4.06
N GLU A 604 0.63 -5.28 3.91
CA GLU A 604 0.48 -6.09 2.69
C GLU A 604 0.13 -5.22 1.46
N ILE A 605 0.51 -5.64 0.25
CA ILE A 605 0.04 -4.97 -0.96
C ILE A 605 -1.48 -5.08 -1.11
N GLY A 606 -2.13 -4.05 -1.67
CA GLY A 606 -3.58 -3.99 -1.80
C GLY A 606 -4.17 -2.65 -1.35
N ASN A 607 -5.48 -2.62 -1.11
CA ASN A 607 -6.20 -1.41 -0.68
C ASN A 607 -6.23 -1.33 0.86
N HIS A 608 -6.13 -0.12 1.39
CA HIS A 608 -6.03 0.18 2.82
C HIS A 608 -6.75 1.48 3.16
N SER A 609 -7.11 1.64 4.42
CA SER A 609 -7.67 2.88 4.94
C SER A 609 -7.26 3.14 6.39
N PHE A 610 -7.22 4.42 6.77
CA PHE A 610 -7.17 4.85 8.17
C PHE A 610 -8.02 6.11 8.37
N ILE A 611 -8.37 6.39 9.63
CA ILE A 611 -9.05 7.61 10.05
C ILE A 611 -8.07 8.43 10.87
N TRP A 612 -8.07 9.74 10.69
CA TRP A 612 -7.27 10.69 11.46
C TRP A 612 -8.14 11.84 11.95
N ASP A 613 -8.00 12.18 13.23
CA ASP A 613 -8.83 13.15 13.95
C ASP A 613 -8.17 14.53 14.10
N GLY A 614 -7.10 14.80 13.35
CA GLY A 614 -6.43 16.11 13.37
C GLY A 614 -5.40 16.28 14.47
N LYS A 615 -5.27 15.28 15.35
CA LYS A 615 -4.37 15.34 16.50
C LYS A 615 -3.02 14.74 16.20
N ASP A 616 -2.01 15.26 16.86
CA ASP A 616 -0.70 14.63 16.90
C ASP A 616 -0.71 13.40 17.82
N SER A 617 0.46 12.80 17.94
CA SER A 617 0.66 11.64 18.77
C SER A 617 0.38 11.90 20.28
N PHE A 618 0.39 13.16 20.73
CA PHE A 618 0.12 13.55 22.12
C PHE A 618 -1.34 13.98 22.34
N GLY A 619 -2.18 13.92 21.32
CA GLY A 619 -3.59 14.31 21.40
C GLY A 619 -3.82 15.82 21.26
N ASN A 620 -2.87 16.57 20.70
CA ASN A 620 -3.01 18.01 20.47
C ASN A 620 -3.40 18.29 19.01
N TYR A 621 -4.31 19.23 18.79
CA TYR A 621 -4.49 19.84 17.47
C TYR A 621 -3.27 20.69 17.13
N ILE A 622 -2.82 20.56 15.89
CA ILE A 622 -1.49 21.02 15.47
C ILE A 622 -1.46 21.67 14.08
N LEU A 623 -2.48 21.43 13.27
CA LEU A 623 -2.59 22.06 11.95
C LEU A 623 -3.41 23.34 12.03
N PRO A 624 -2.85 24.51 11.71
CA PRO A 624 -3.63 25.72 11.49
C PRO A 624 -4.58 25.59 10.30
N GLU A 625 -5.55 26.50 10.23
CA GLU A 625 -6.39 26.68 9.05
C GLU A 625 -5.54 26.92 7.79
N GLY A 626 -5.88 26.23 6.71
CA GLY A 626 -5.11 26.26 5.46
C GLY A 626 -5.22 24.99 4.63
N GLU A 627 -4.53 24.99 3.49
CA GLU A 627 -4.42 23.83 2.61
C GLU A 627 -3.18 23.00 2.95
N TRP A 628 -3.37 21.68 3.06
CA TRP A 628 -2.37 20.72 3.48
C TRP A 628 -2.29 19.55 2.49
N PHE A 629 -1.16 18.85 2.52
CA PHE A 629 -0.93 17.68 1.68
C PHE A 629 -0.44 16.49 2.49
N ILE A 630 -0.68 15.29 1.97
CA ILE A 630 -0.17 14.05 2.55
C ILE A 630 1.08 13.63 1.79
N GLN A 631 2.20 13.48 2.50
CA GLN A 631 3.42 12.83 2.01
C GLN A 631 3.57 11.44 2.64
N VAL A 632 3.95 10.44 1.86
CA VAL A 632 4.15 9.07 2.35
C VAL A 632 5.62 8.68 2.29
N SER A 633 6.20 8.34 3.44
CA SER A 633 7.51 7.70 3.52
C SER A 633 7.31 6.19 3.58
N ALA A 634 7.94 5.43 2.69
CA ALA A 634 8.06 3.98 2.87
C ALA A 634 9.52 3.61 3.12
N SER A 635 9.75 2.86 4.18
CA SER A 635 11.09 2.43 4.54
C SER A 635 11.13 0.95 4.86
N GLY A 636 12.29 0.37 4.66
CA GLY A 636 12.55 -1.04 4.91
C GLY A 636 14.04 -1.32 4.95
N SER A 637 14.41 -2.57 4.68
CA SER A 637 15.82 -2.98 4.70
C SER A 637 16.17 -3.89 3.52
N LYS A 638 17.39 -3.74 2.98
CA LYS A 638 17.95 -4.66 1.97
C LYS A 638 19.11 -5.46 2.52
N LEU A 639 19.25 -6.70 2.06
CA LEU A 639 20.42 -7.53 2.35
C LEU A 639 21.61 -7.11 1.47
N ASP A 640 22.64 -6.52 2.07
CA ASP A 640 23.91 -6.26 1.40
C ASP A 640 24.83 -7.48 1.58
N LEU A 641 24.98 -8.30 0.54
CA LEU A 641 25.82 -9.51 0.58
C LEU A 641 27.31 -9.21 0.78
N SER A 642 27.78 -8.01 0.42
CA SER A 642 29.17 -7.61 0.68
C SER A 642 29.42 -7.38 2.16
N LYS A 643 28.40 -6.89 2.88
CA LYS A 643 28.42 -6.64 4.33
C LYS A 643 27.85 -7.79 5.15
N ARG A 644 27.18 -8.75 4.50
CA ARG A 644 26.36 -9.81 5.13
C ARG A 644 25.41 -9.24 6.17
N ALA A 645 24.83 -8.08 5.87
CA ALA A 645 24.00 -7.33 6.80
C ALA A 645 22.83 -6.68 6.07
N PHE A 646 21.72 -6.52 6.78
CA PHE A 646 20.63 -5.67 6.33
C PHE A 646 21.02 -4.20 6.49
N VAL A 647 20.83 -3.40 5.44
CA VAL A 647 21.01 -1.93 5.46
C VAL A 647 19.68 -1.26 5.16
N PRO A 648 19.34 -0.17 5.87
CA PRO A 648 18.07 0.51 5.69
C PRO A 648 17.97 1.10 4.27
N ILE A 649 16.77 1.02 3.70
CA ILE A 649 16.33 1.81 2.56
C ILE A 649 15.22 2.72 3.09
N SER A 650 15.45 4.02 3.04
CA SER A 650 14.40 5.01 3.23
C SER A 650 14.12 5.62 1.86
N ASP A 651 13.00 5.28 1.27
CA ASP A 651 12.52 5.95 0.07
C ASP A 651 11.34 6.83 0.49
N ASP A 652 11.53 8.13 0.44
CA ASP A 652 10.42 9.07 0.54
C ASP A 652 9.68 9.08 -0.79
N PHE A 653 8.42 8.66 -0.80
CA PHE A 653 7.59 8.64 -2.01
C PHE A 653 6.72 9.89 -2.05
N ASN A 654 7.13 10.86 -2.87
CA ASN A 654 6.22 11.93 -3.28
C ASN A 654 5.29 11.41 -4.39
N LEU A 655 4.13 10.92 -3.99
CA LEU A 655 2.93 10.90 -4.82
C LEU A 655 2.00 11.99 -4.32
N LEU A 656 2.02 13.14 -4.96
CA LEU A 656 0.88 14.05 -4.80
C LEU A 656 -0.23 13.57 -5.71
N ASN A 657 -1.43 13.45 -5.14
CA ASN A 657 -2.62 14.16 -5.59
C ASN A 657 -3.78 13.83 -4.64
N GLU A 658 -3.80 14.43 -3.45
CA GLU A 658 -5.00 15.10 -2.94
C GLU A 658 -4.57 16.05 -1.82
N SER A 659 -5.02 17.30 -1.92
CA SER A 659 -4.95 18.22 -0.80
C SER A 659 -6.18 18.03 0.09
N PHE A 660 -6.03 18.41 1.35
CA PHE A 660 -7.15 18.59 2.25
C PHE A 660 -7.10 19.99 2.85
N VAL A 661 -8.26 20.52 3.18
CA VAL A 661 -8.40 21.86 3.75
C VAL A 661 -8.76 21.74 5.21
N VAL A 662 -7.96 22.34 6.07
CA VAL A 662 -8.34 22.63 7.46
C VAL A 662 -9.12 23.94 7.43
N SER A 663 -10.45 23.90 7.54
CA SER A 663 -11.29 25.10 7.45
C SER A 663 -11.60 25.74 8.80
N LYS A 664 -11.45 25.00 9.90
CA LYS A 664 -11.49 25.51 11.27
C LYS A 664 -10.46 24.81 12.13
N SER A 665 -9.69 25.56 12.91
CA SER A 665 -8.71 24.99 13.83
C SER A 665 -8.58 25.80 15.11
N THR A 666 -8.26 25.14 16.23
CA THR A 666 -7.85 25.82 17.46
C THR A 666 -6.41 26.35 17.39
N VAL A 667 -5.65 25.97 16.35
CA VAL A 667 -4.28 26.41 16.14
C VAL A 667 -4.27 27.73 15.36
N PRO A 668 -3.60 28.79 15.84
CA PRO A 668 -3.59 30.09 15.16
C PRO A 668 -3.11 29.97 13.70
N PRO A 669 -3.83 30.57 12.73
CA PRO A 669 -3.50 30.40 11.32
C PRO A 669 -2.12 30.97 10.98
N LEU A 670 -1.47 30.37 9.98
CA LEU A 670 -0.22 30.92 9.46
C LEU A 670 -0.50 31.92 8.34
N PRO A 671 0.17 33.08 8.34
CA PRO A 671 0.12 33.99 7.20
C PRO A 671 0.57 33.27 5.93
N THR A 672 -0.20 33.38 4.86
CA THR A 672 0.13 32.83 3.55
C THR A 672 0.46 33.95 2.58
N ILE A 673 1.63 33.89 1.93
CA ILE A 673 2.05 34.86 0.92
C ILE A 673 2.06 34.22 -0.47
N PHE A 674 1.55 34.89 -1.50
CA PHE A 674 1.66 34.38 -2.87
C PHE A 674 1.92 35.50 -3.87
N ALA A 675 2.53 35.12 -4.99
CA ALA A 675 2.83 36.01 -6.11
C ALA A 675 1.97 35.68 -7.33
N TYR A 676 1.60 36.69 -8.11
CA TYR A 676 0.91 36.56 -9.39
C TYR A 676 1.26 37.73 -10.31
N ALA A 677 1.24 37.51 -11.63
CA ALA A 677 1.47 38.58 -12.60
C ALA A 677 0.16 39.32 -12.96
N LEU A 678 0.27 40.51 -13.54
CA LEU A 678 -0.84 41.37 -14.01
C LEU A 678 -0.34 42.28 -15.15
N PRO A 679 -0.79 42.11 -16.42
CA PRO A 679 -1.51 40.95 -16.93
C PRO A 679 -0.60 39.72 -16.85
N ILE A 680 -1.18 38.54 -17.05
CA ILE A 680 -0.57 37.32 -16.52
C ILE A 680 -0.02 36.44 -17.63
N GLU A 681 -0.55 36.62 -18.84
CA GLU A 681 0.16 36.30 -20.08
C GLU A 681 0.68 37.60 -20.76
N PRO A 682 1.68 38.31 -20.18
CA PRO A 682 2.22 39.50 -20.81
C PRO A 682 2.83 39.16 -22.18
N GLY A 683 2.54 39.99 -23.19
CA GLY A 683 3.18 39.92 -24.49
C GLY A 683 4.57 40.54 -24.45
N VAL A 684 5.46 40.12 -25.34
CA VAL A 684 6.73 40.83 -25.56
C VAL A 684 6.45 42.29 -25.92
N GLY A 685 6.99 43.22 -25.13
CA GLY A 685 6.78 44.66 -25.23
C GLY A 685 5.76 45.24 -24.24
N ASP A 686 5.04 44.40 -23.49
CA ASP A 686 4.06 44.85 -22.50
C ASP A 686 4.72 45.20 -21.16
N GLU A 687 4.19 46.24 -20.50
CA GLU A 687 4.43 46.42 -19.07
C GLU A 687 3.50 45.52 -18.27
N PHE A 688 4.05 44.81 -17.30
CA PHE A 688 3.29 43.97 -16.38
C PHE A 688 3.78 44.16 -14.95
N SER A 689 3.01 43.65 -14.00
CA SER A 689 3.35 43.74 -12.59
C SER A 689 3.28 42.38 -11.92
N VAL A 690 4.17 42.12 -10.97
CA VAL A 690 4.08 40.98 -10.06
C VAL A 690 3.53 41.47 -8.73
N GLY A 691 2.26 41.13 -8.45
CA GLY A 691 1.59 41.40 -7.19
C GLY A 691 1.96 40.35 -6.15
N ILE A 692 2.28 40.81 -4.94
CA ILE A 692 2.55 39.98 -3.76
C ILE A 692 1.41 40.23 -2.76
N TYR A 693 0.71 39.18 -2.38
CA TYR A 693 -0.49 39.24 -1.55
C TYR A 693 -0.35 38.35 -0.31
N ILE A 694 -0.94 38.76 0.82
CA ILE A 694 -0.94 38.01 2.07
C ILE A 694 -2.36 37.67 2.51
N LYS A 695 -2.57 36.45 3.01
CA LYS A 695 -3.81 35.96 3.65
C LYS A 695 -3.56 35.43 5.04
N TYR A 696 -4.62 35.33 5.84
CA TYR A 696 -4.62 34.75 7.19
C TYR A 696 -3.59 35.37 8.14
N ALA A 697 -3.24 36.64 7.93
CA ALA A 697 -2.32 37.34 8.81
C ALA A 697 -3.00 37.64 10.15
N VAL A 698 -2.28 37.41 11.24
CA VAL A 698 -2.73 37.74 12.60
C VAL A 698 -1.64 38.56 13.28
N ASN A 699 -1.94 39.82 13.58
CA ASN A 699 -1.10 40.79 14.27
C ASN A 699 0.33 40.92 13.69
N VAL A 700 0.47 40.83 12.36
CA VAL A 700 1.76 40.93 11.68
C VAL A 700 2.36 42.32 11.88
N LYS A 701 3.61 42.37 12.33
CA LYS A 701 4.33 43.61 12.65
C LYS A 701 5.54 43.85 11.76
N THR A 702 6.37 42.84 11.57
CA THR A 702 7.53 42.91 10.67
C THR A 702 7.46 41.78 9.65
N LEU A 703 7.88 42.09 8.43
CA LEU A 703 7.87 41.15 7.32
C LEU A 703 9.13 41.37 6.49
N GLN A 704 9.98 40.35 6.44
CA GLN A 704 11.28 40.36 5.77
C GLN A 704 11.39 39.16 4.85
N PHE A 705 11.71 39.35 3.58
CA PHE A 705 11.90 38.26 2.62
C PHE A 705 12.64 38.72 1.37
N GLN A 706 13.05 37.74 0.57
CA GLN A 706 13.62 37.92 -0.75
C GLN A 706 12.70 37.32 -1.80
N ILE A 707 12.52 38.01 -2.91
CA ILE A 707 11.84 37.50 -4.11
C ILE A 707 12.93 37.21 -5.14
N ASN A 708 13.14 35.94 -5.43
CA ASN A 708 14.10 35.47 -6.41
C ASN A 708 13.38 35.20 -7.74
N LEU A 709 13.74 35.95 -8.78
CA LEU A 709 13.17 35.88 -10.12
C LEU A 709 14.08 35.04 -11.04
N LYS A 710 14.57 33.91 -10.52
CA LYS A 710 15.55 33.08 -11.21
C LYS A 710 15.08 32.68 -12.60
N GLY A 711 15.94 32.82 -13.59
CA GLY A 711 15.62 32.47 -14.97
C GLY A 711 14.95 33.60 -15.73
N SER A 712 14.82 34.80 -15.16
CA SER A 712 14.30 35.99 -15.84
C SER A 712 15.38 36.82 -16.56
N GLU A 713 16.63 36.35 -16.60
CA GLU A 713 17.77 37.08 -17.19
C GLU A 713 17.53 37.39 -18.68
N GLY A 714 17.46 38.68 -19.03
CA GLY A 714 17.21 39.11 -20.40
C GLY A 714 15.76 38.91 -20.89
N ILE A 715 14.87 38.46 -20.02
CA ILE A 715 13.45 38.23 -20.31
C ILE A 715 12.60 39.40 -19.81
N ILE A 716 13.01 40.02 -18.70
CA ILE A 716 12.30 41.14 -18.08
C ILE A 716 13.25 42.28 -17.74
N LYS A 717 12.70 43.51 -17.72
CA LYS A 717 13.37 44.70 -17.20
C LYS A 717 12.57 45.33 -16.08
N TYR A 718 13.19 45.54 -14.93
CA TYR A 718 12.54 46.13 -13.75
C TYR A 718 12.25 47.63 -13.93
N LEU A 719 11.03 48.05 -13.61
CA LEU A 719 10.52 49.43 -13.75
C LEU A 719 10.21 50.10 -12.40
N GLY A 720 10.34 49.39 -11.29
CA GLY A 720 10.09 49.89 -9.93
C GLY A 720 9.01 49.10 -9.19
N HIS A 721 8.59 49.61 -8.03
CA HIS A 721 7.62 48.95 -7.16
C HIS A 721 6.67 49.93 -6.48
N GLU A 722 5.55 49.40 -5.98
CA GLU A 722 4.53 50.10 -5.19
C GLU A 722 4.21 49.27 -3.95
N VAL A 723 4.26 49.88 -2.76
CA VAL A 723 3.90 49.22 -1.49
C VAL A 723 2.39 49.05 -1.43
N GLY A 724 1.92 47.84 -1.15
CA GLY A 724 0.50 47.51 -1.04
C GLY A 724 -0.13 48.02 0.25
N GLU A 725 -1.47 48.03 0.29
CA GLU A 725 -2.22 48.65 1.38
C GLU A 725 -2.15 47.90 2.70
N PHE A 726 -1.86 46.58 2.68
CA PHE A 726 -1.98 45.73 3.87
C PHE A 726 -1.15 46.24 5.04
N MET A 727 0.15 46.44 4.83
CA MET A 727 1.07 46.93 5.88
C MET A 727 0.83 48.40 6.25
N GLN A 728 0.12 49.15 5.41
CA GLN A 728 -0.18 50.57 5.62
C GLN A 728 -1.46 50.83 6.42
N ARG A 729 -2.30 49.81 6.66
CA ARG A 729 -3.58 49.95 7.38
C ARG A 729 -3.34 50.56 8.75
N ASP A 730 -3.87 51.77 8.94
CA ASP A 730 -3.78 52.52 10.19
C ASP A 730 -2.34 52.75 10.69
N GLU A 731 -1.33 52.66 9.81
CA GLU A 731 0.09 52.84 10.15
C GLU A 731 0.67 54.06 9.42
N PRO A 732 0.75 55.23 10.09
CA PRO A 732 1.27 56.45 9.48
C PRO A 732 2.81 56.45 9.33
N ASN A 733 3.54 55.56 10.01
CA ASN A 733 5.01 55.53 10.04
C ASN A 733 5.59 54.17 9.63
N LEU A 734 5.03 53.54 8.59
CA LEU A 734 5.54 52.28 8.05
C LEU A 734 6.98 52.47 7.54
N LEU A 735 7.92 51.74 8.11
CA LEU A 735 9.29 51.67 7.61
C LEU A 735 9.35 50.63 6.49
N THR A 736 9.83 51.02 5.32
CA THR A 736 10.01 50.13 4.17
C THR A 736 11.43 50.25 3.61
N ASN A 737 12.05 49.10 3.33
CA ASN A 737 13.29 49.01 2.57
C ASN A 737 13.12 47.94 1.48
N ILE A 738 12.98 48.37 0.24
CA ILE A 738 12.75 47.48 -0.91
C ILE A 738 13.79 47.80 -2.00
N GLU A 739 14.66 46.82 -2.27
CA GLU A 739 15.81 46.99 -3.18
C GLU A 739 15.85 45.86 -4.21
N TYR A 740 16.06 46.20 -5.49
CA TYR A 740 16.25 45.22 -6.57
C TYR A 740 17.75 45.08 -6.89
N ASP A 741 18.28 43.87 -6.77
CA ASP A 741 19.64 43.48 -7.16
C ASP A 741 19.60 42.93 -8.59
N GLU A 742 19.97 43.76 -9.57
CA GLU A 742 20.00 43.43 -11.00
C GLU A 742 20.95 42.27 -11.35
N GLU A 743 22.07 42.09 -10.62
CA GLU A 743 23.02 41.02 -10.93
C GLU A 743 22.50 39.65 -10.50
N LYS A 744 21.65 39.61 -9.47
CA LYS A 744 21.10 38.38 -8.92
C LYS A 744 19.64 38.12 -9.27
N ASN A 745 18.95 39.10 -9.88
CA ASN A 745 17.49 39.11 -10.08
C ASN A 745 16.72 38.84 -8.78
N ILE A 746 17.14 39.48 -7.69
CA ILE A 746 16.52 39.35 -6.36
C ILE A 746 15.96 40.69 -5.91
N VAL A 747 14.72 40.71 -5.42
CA VAL A 747 14.15 41.84 -4.68
C VAL A 747 14.24 41.54 -3.19
N ASN A 748 14.95 42.38 -2.44
CA ASN A 748 14.94 42.35 -0.97
C ASN A 748 13.76 43.20 -0.48
N VAL A 749 12.99 42.66 0.47
CA VAL A 749 11.82 43.32 1.04
C VAL A 749 11.92 43.29 2.56
N ASP A 750 11.88 44.47 3.19
CA ASP A 750 11.78 44.64 4.64
C ASP A 750 10.70 45.69 4.93
N MET A 751 9.69 45.31 5.71
CA MET A 751 8.61 46.19 6.14
C MET A 751 8.40 46.05 7.65
N GLN A 752 8.38 47.18 8.36
CA GLN A 752 8.20 47.22 9.82
C GLN A 752 7.18 48.27 10.24
N ARG A 753 6.16 47.83 10.98
CA ARG A 753 5.15 48.68 11.64
C ARG A 753 5.67 49.19 12.99
N ALA A 754 5.22 50.38 13.38
CA ALA A 754 5.75 51.10 14.55
C ALA A 754 5.01 50.76 15.85
N LEU A 755 3.69 50.53 15.82
CA LEU A 755 2.89 50.33 17.04
C LEU A 755 2.01 49.07 16.99
N ASP A 756 1.01 49.02 16.09
CA ASP A 756 0.02 47.92 16.10
C ASP A 756 0.32 46.88 15.02
N GLY A 757 0.08 45.61 15.32
CA GLY A 757 0.10 44.54 14.33
C GLY A 757 -1.14 44.59 13.42
N VAL A 758 -1.03 44.11 12.18
CA VAL A 758 -2.15 44.05 11.23
C VAL A 758 -2.63 42.61 11.00
N SER A 759 -3.94 42.45 10.89
CA SER A 759 -4.61 41.16 10.66
C SER A 759 -5.45 41.18 9.37
N GLY A 760 -5.79 39.99 8.86
CA GLY A 760 -6.63 39.80 7.68
C GLY A 760 -5.82 39.50 6.41
N GLU A 761 -6.29 39.98 5.26
CA GLU A 761 -5.67 39.76 3.95
C GLU A 761 -5.49 41.07 3.16
N GLY A 762 -4.57 41.13 2.20
CA GLY A 762 -4.34 42.31 1.35
C GLY A 762 -3.04 42.27 0.55
N TYR A 763 -2.80 43.28 -0.28
CA TYR A 763 -1.57 43.40 -1.05
C TYR A 763 -0.41 43.87 -0.17
N LEU A 764 0.74 43.20 -0.28
CA LEU A 764 2.01 43.60 0.34
C LEU A 764 2.82 44.50 -0.59
N LEU A 765 2.97 44.11 -1.85
CA LEU A 765 3.90 44.73 -2.79
C LEU A 765 3.43 44.51 -4.23
N LYS A 766 3.68 45.47 -5.10
CA LYS A 766 3.52 45.33 -6.55
C LYS A 766 4.83 45.70 -7.23
N LEU A 767 5.51 44.73 -7.83
CA LEU A 767 6.71 44.93 -8.63
C LEU A 767 6.30 45.19 -10.08
N ARG A 768 6.96 46.09 -10.81
CA ARG A 768 6.63 46.41 -12.20
C ARG A 768 7.79 46.07 -13.12
N PHE A 769 7.48 45.49 -14.27
CA PHE A 769 8.45 45.01 -15.25
C PHE A 769 7.99 45.33 -16.69
N LEU A 770 8.96 45.41 -17.60
CA LEU A 770 8.75 45.35 -19.04
C LEU A 770 9.11 43.95 -19.54
N ALA A 771 8.25 43.32 -20.32
CA ALA A 771 8.52 42.04 -20.99
C ALA A 771 9.43 42.27 -22.22
N GLU A 772 10.64 41.71 -22.21
CA GLU A 772 11.64 41.90 -23.28
C GLU A 772 11.74 40.68 -24.22
N GLU A 773 11.58 39.46 -23.70
CA GLU A 773 11.61 38.23 -24.51
C GLU A 773 10.51 37.24 -24.10
N ALA A 774 10.05 36.42 -25.05
CA ALA A 774 9.05 35.38 -24.78
C ALA A 774 9.74 34.16 -24.14
N ASN A 775 9.44 33.90 -22.87
CA ASN A 775 9.99 32.79 -22.10
C ASN A 775 9.17 32.57 -20.81
N TYR A 776 9.56 31.61 -19.98
CA TYR A 776 9.00 31.40 -18.64
C TYR A 776 10.05 31.62 -17.56
N PHE A 777 9.63 32.08 -16.37
CA PHE A 777 10.47 32.19 -15.19
C PHE A 777 9.64 32.03 -13.89
N ASP A 778 10.33 31.67 -12.81
CA ASP A 778 9.71 31.46 -11.49
C ASP A 778 9.85 32.68 -10.59
N VAL A 779 8.84 32.92 -9.76
CA VAL A 779 8.87 33.87 -8.64
C VAL A 779 8.91 33.09 -7.33
N ASN A 780 10.10 33.05 -6.73
CA ASN A 780 10.36 32.27 -5.52
C ASN A 780 10.59 33.17 -4.30
N PHE A 781 9.97 32.82 -3.18
CA PHE A 781 10.22 33.49 -1.90
C PHE A 781 11.38 32.80 -1.16
N GLN A 782 12.31 33.59 -0.62
CA GLN A 782 13.47 33.13 0.14
C GLN A 782 13.61 33.95 1.43
N ASN A 783 14.20 33.35 2.46
CA ASN A 783 14.48 34.03 3.74
C ASN A 783 13.25 34.74 4.35
N LEU A 784 12.05 34.17 4.18
CA LEU A 784 10.82 34.74 4.71
C LEU A 784 10.80 34.65 6.23
N SER A 785 10.75 35.82 6.87
CA SER A 785 10.64 36.02 8.30
C SER A 785 9.47 36.95 8.57
N ILE A 786 8.50 36.49 9.35
CA ILE A 786 7.37 37.29 9.80
C ILE A 786 7.40 37.32 11.31
N THR A 787 7.26 38.49 11.92
CA THR A 787 6.98 38.62 13.36
C THR A 787 5.57 39.12 13.58
N ARG A 788 4.91 38.53 14.58
CA ARG A 788 3.60 38.97 15.06
C ARG A 788 3.69 39.41 16.51
N LEU A 789 2.73 40.22 16.96
CA LEU A 789 2.52 40.48 18.38
C LEU A 789 1.68 39.35 19.00
N GLU A 790 2.17 38.76 20.10
CA GLU A 790 1.40 37.80 20.92
C GLU A 790 0.27 38.49 21.68
N ASP A 791 0.55 39.68 22.22
CA ASP A 791 -0.44 40.59 22.80
C ASP A 791 -0.55 41.83 21.90
N PRO A 792 -1.66 42.02 21.17
CA PRO A 792 -1.86 43.19 20.31
C PRO A 792 -1.69 44.53 21.03
N SER A 793 -1.85 44.56 22.36
CA SER A 793 -1.73 45.77 23.18
C SER A 793 -0.32 46.03 23.71
N ASP A 794 0.59 45.06 23.61
CA ASP A 794 2.00 45.18 24.00
C ASP A 794 2.91 45.14 22.77
N PRO A 795 3.46 46.28 22.33
CA PRO A 795 4.34 46.35 21.16
C PRO A 795 5.67 45.62 21.35
N THR A 796 6.00 45.15 22.56
CA THR A 796 7.21 44.37 22.85
C THR A 796 7.00 42.85 22.79
N SER A 797 5.76 42.40 22.60
CA SER A 797 5.37 40.98 22.56
C SER A 797 5.66 40.29 21.21
N GLU A 798 6.74 40.68 20.54
CA GLU A 798 7.08 40.17 19.20
C GLU A 798 7.54 38.72 19.24
N LYS A 799 6.98 37.90 18.35
CA LYS A 799 7.39 36.52 18.14
C LYS A 799 7.46 36.19 16.66
N SER A 800 8.54 35.53 16.27
CA SER A 800 8.66 34.98 14.91
C SER A 800 7.56 33.94 14.68
N THR A 801 6.92 34.00 13.52
CA THR A 801 5.92 33.05 13.07
C THR A 801 6.33 32.45 11.74
N LYS A 802 6.02 31.17 11.55
CA LYS A 802 6.07 30.54 10.24
C LYS A 802 5.05 31.18 9.31
N ALA A 803 5.28 31.05 8.01
CA ALA A 803 4.41 31.54 6.96
C ALA A 803 4.39 30.54 5.80
N PHE A 804 3.24 30.35 5.20
CA PHE A 804 3.16 29.63 3.94
C PHE A 804 3.49 30.57 2.79
N TYR A 805 4.03 30.02 1.71
CA TYR A 805 4.04 30.76 0.47
C TYR A 805 3.76 29.89 -0.74
N ARG A 806 3.19 30.49 -1.78
CA ARG A 806 3.07 29.86 -3.10
C ARG A 806 4.04 30.54 -4.05
N LYS A 807 4.91 29.74 -4.68
CA LYS A 807 5.70 30.22 -5.82
C LYS A 807 4.75 30.68 -6.93
N GLY A 808 5.13 31.76 -7.61
CA GLY A 808 4.48 32.17 -8.85
C GLY A 808 5.25 31.60 -10.03
N GLU A 809 4.55 31.24 -11.10
CA GLU A 809 5.16 30.94 -12.39
C GLU A 809 4.63 31.98 -13.38
N ILE A 810 5.53 32.59 -14.18
CA ILE A 810 5.16 33.63 -15.13
C ILE A 810 5.62 33.21 -16.52
N SER A 811 4.69 33.28 -17.48
CA SER A 811 4.96 32.98 -18.89
C SER A 811 4.74 34.23 -19.74
N ILE A 812 5.78 34.65 -20.46
CA ILE A 812 5.74 35.75 -21.42
C ILE A 812 5.59 35.19 -22.83
N TYR A 813 4.59 35.65 -23.56
CA TYR A 813 4.25 35.11 -24.87
C TYR A 813 4.62 36.07 -26.01
N LYS A 814 4.78 35.51 -27.21
CA LYS A 814 5.03 36.28 -28.42
C LYS A 814 3.79 37.05 -28.90
N THR A 815 2.59 36.59 -28.53
CA THR A 815 1.27 37.20 -28.76
C THR A 815 0.34 36.73 -27.64
N ALA A 816 -0.27 37.65 -26.89
CA ALA A 816 -1.14 37.34 -25.75
C ALA A 816 -2.54 36.85 -26.21
N TYR A 817 -3.13 35.91 -25.48
CA TYR A 817 -4.51 35.42 -25.66
C TYR A 817 -5.38 35.78 -24.43
N SER A 818 -6.71 35.85 -24.58
CA SER A 818 -7.63 36.03 -23.45
C SER A 818 -8.27 34.69 -23.09
N VAL A 819 -7.85 34.10 -21.98
CA VAL A 819 -8.10 32.68 -21.63
C VAL A 819 -9.55 32.38 -21.21
N ALA A 820 -10.33 33.41 -20.88
CA ALA A 820 -11.75 33.29 -20.54
C ALA A 820 -12.71 33.63 -21.69
N ASP A 821 -12.20 33.93 -22.88
CA ASP A 821 -13.00 34.12 -24.10
C ASP A 821 -13.25 32.76 -24.78
N PHE A 822 -14.10 31.94 -24.15
CA PHE A 822 -14.39 30.58 -24.61
C PHE A 822 -15.07 30.57 -25.99
N ASN A 823 -15.78 31.63 -26.33
CA ASN A 823 -16.49 31.76 -27.59
C ASN A 823 -15.65 32.41 -28.72
N ARG A 824 -14.47 32.99 -28.39
CA ARG A 824 -13.47 33.58 -29.29
C ARG A 824 -13.92 34.85 -30.02
N ASP A 825 -14.73 35.68 -29.38
CA ASP A 825 -15.19 36.96 -29.93
C ASP A 825 -14.36 38.17 -29.50
N GLY A 826 -13.35 37.95 -28.66
CA GLY A 826 -12.47 38.96 -28.08
C GLY A 826 -13.02 39.62 -26.83
N VAL A 827 -14.16 39.16 -26.27
CA VAL A 827 -14.82 39.79 -25.11
C VAL A 827 -15.39 38.75 -24.13
N VAL A 828 -14.83 38.67 -22.92
CA VAL A 828 -15.35 37.81 -21.84
C VAL A 828 -16.69 38.35 -21.31
N ASN A 829 -17.77 37.58 -21.46
CA ASN A 829 -19.12 37.98 -21.01
C ASN A 829 -20.02 36.77 -20.65
N GLU A 830 -21.31 37.02 -20.35
CA GLU A 830 -22.28 35.98 -19.95
C GLU A 830 -22.43 34.81 -20.95
N LYS A 831 -22.10 35.02 -22.23
CA LYS A 831 -22.12 33.97 -23.25
C LYS A 831 -21.03 32.93 -23.03
N ASP A 832 -19.91 33.32 -22.41
CA ASP A 832 -18.81 32.42 -22.05
C ASP A 832 -19.17 31.56 -20.84
N ALA A 833 -19.84 32.14 -19.84
CA ALA A 833 -20.35 31.40 -18.69
C ALA A 833 -21.42 30.38 -19.08
N ALA A 834 -22.32 30.73 -20.01
CA ALA A 834 -23.36 29.81 -20.49
C ALA A 834 -22.81 28.50 -21.10
N ILE A 835 -21.58 28.51 -21.63
CA ILE A 835 -20.92 27.31 -22.18
C ILE A 835 -20.52 26.33 -21.07
N ILE A 836 -20.12 26.83 -19.90
CA ILE A 836 -19.65 26.04 -18.75
C ILE A 836 -20.83 25.63 -17.86
N LEU A 837 -21.75 26.55 -17.59
CA LEU A 837 -22.93 26.33 -16.75
C LEU A 837 -23.93 25.34 -17.34
N GLY A 838 -23.86 25.06 -18.65
CA GLY A 838 -24.63 23.98 -19.29
C GLY A 838 -24.18 22.56 -18.92
N LYS A 839 -23.08 22.40 -18.16
CA LYS A 839 -22.47 21.11 -17.81
C LYS A 839 -22.20 20.89 -16.32
N LEU A 840 -22.32 21.92 -15.48
CA LEU A 840 -22.03 21.87 -14.04
C LEU A 840 -23.29 22.08 -13.20
N GLY A 841 -23.31 21.54 -11.98
CA GLY A 841 -24.27 21.92 -10.95
C GLY A 841 -23.98 23.34 -10.46
N LEU A 842 -25.02 24.16 -10.26
CA LEU A 842 -24.85 25.61 -10.05
C LEU A 842 -24.60 25.97 -8.59
N ARG A 843 -25.14 25.19 -7.67
CA ARG A 843 -25.04 25.46 -6.24
C ARG A 843 -24.55 24.24 -5.51
N ARG A 844 -23.86 24.47 -4.39
CA ARG A 844 -23.41 23.38 -3.52
C ARG A 844 -24.60 22.50 -3.11
N GLY A 845 -24.55 21.23 -3.52
CA GLY A 845 -25.64 20.26 -3.34
C GLY A 845 -26.35 19.83 -4.63
N ASP A 846 -26.12 20.50 -5.75
CA ASP A 846 -26.60 20.09 -7.06
C ASP A 846 -25.79 18.92 -7.63
N ASP A 847 -26.44 18.00 -8.35
CA ASP A 847 -25.75 16.94 -9.11
C ASP A 847 -24.77 17.55 -10.12
N GLY A 848 -23.48 17.26 -9.96
CA GLY A 848 -22.41 17.78 -10.82
C GLY A 848 -21.82 19.13 -10.39
N PHE A 849 -22.14 19.64 -9.19
CA PHE A 849 -21.41 20.75 -8.59
C PHE A 849 -19.97 20.31 -8.26
N PHE A 850 -18.98 21.15 -8.60
CA PHE A 850 -17.58 20.88 -8.31
C PHE A 850 -16.96 22.09 -7.62
N TRP A 851 -16.68 21.95 -6.32
CA TRP A 851 -16.27 23.07 -5.45
C TRP A 851 -14.99 23.77 -5.91
N ARG A 852 -14.11 23.11 -6.67
CA ARG A 852 -12.93 23.75 -7.27
C ARG A 852 -13.25 24.72 -8.40
N CYS A 853 -14.49 24.75 -8.87
CA CYS A 853 -14.99 25.71 -9.86
C CYS A 853 -15.71 26.90 -9.22
N ASP A 854 -15.92 26.87 -7.90
CA ASP A 854 -16.37 28.01 -7.09
C ASP A 854 -15.10 28.72 -6.58
N LEU A 855 -14.60 29.62 -7.39
CA LEU A 855 -13.28 30.22 -7.26
C LEU A 855 -13.28 31.44 -6.34
N ASN A 856 -14.45 32.04 -6.14
CA ASN A 856 -14.65 33.09 -5.16
C ASN A 856 -15.17 32.55 -3.80
N PHE A 857 -15.44 31.25 -3.71
CA PHE A 857 -15.87 30.51 -2.52
C PHE A 857 -17.20 31.00 -1.94
N ASP A 858 -18.17 31.33 -2.80
CA ASP A 858 -19.50 31.79 -2.41
C ASP A 858 -20.60 30.70 -2.47
N ASP A 859 -20.19 29.44 -2.69
CA ASP A 859 -21.02 28.24 -2.85
C ASP A 859 -21.91 28.23 -4.12
N ILE A 860 -21.67 29.13 -5.07
CA ILE A 860 -22.38 29.25 -6.35
C ILE A 860 -21.35 29.27 -7.48
N ILE A 861 -21.56 28.48 -8.54
CA ILE A 861 -20.74 28.57 -9.77
C ILE A 861 -21.46 29.48 -10.76
N ASP A 862 -20.91 30.66 -11.03
CA ASP A 862 -21.49 31.65 -11.95
C ASP A 862 -20.45 32.46 -12.76
N ILE A 863 -20.91 33.57 -13.35
CA ILE A 863 -20.05 34.47 -14.14
C ILE A 863 -18.97 35.14 -13.28
N ASN A 864 -19.17 35.28 -11.97
CA ASN A 864 -18.19 35.80 -11.04
C ASN A 864 -17.07 34.80 -10.82
N ASP A 865 -17.34 33.49 -10.85
CA ASP A 865 -16.28 32.48 -10.92
C ASP A 865 -15.60 32.45 -12.26
N LEU A 866 -16.30 32.70 -13.36
CA LEU A 866 -15.62 32.91 -14.64
C LEU A 866 -14.81 34.20 -14.64
N ALA A 867 -15.23 35.22 -13.89
CA ALA A 867 -14.49 36.45 -13.73
C ALA A 867 -13.31 36.23 -12.78
N GLU A 868 -13.45 35.38 -11.76
CA GLU A 868 -12.39 34.97 -10.85
C GLU A 868 -11.43 34.01 -11.56
N PHE A 869 -11.93 33.11 -12.39
CA PHE A 869 -11.19 32.29 -13.35
C PHE A 869 -10.50 33.16 -14.36
N ALA A 870 -11.16 34.15 -14.97
CA ALA A 870 -10.53 35.11 -15.87
C ALA A 870 -9.49 35.95 -15.13
N LYS A 871 -9.66 36.25 -13.84
CA LYS A 871 -8.60 36.83 -13.00
C LYS A 871 -7.50 35.82 -12.67
N LEU A 872 -7.80 34.53 -12.58
CA LEU A 872 -6.89 33.40 -12.29
C LEU A 872 -6.29 32.74 -13.54
N TYR A 873 -6.73 33.11 -14.75
CA TYR A 873 -6.35 32.51 -16.05
C TYR A 873 -6.21 33.53 -17.18
N GLN A 874 -6.62 34.81 -17.06
CA GLN A 874 -5.74 35.86 -17.62
C GLN A 874 -4.37 35.78 -16.97
N ASN A 875 -4.29 35.09 -15.77
CA ASN A 875 -3.36 34.06 -15.20
C ASN A 875 -2.44 33.30 -16.17
#